data_AF-A0A1H4D4V3-F1
#
_entry.id   AF-A0A1H4D4V3-F1
#
_cell.length_a   1.000
_cell.length_b   1.000
_cell.length_c   1.000
_cell.angle_alpha   90.00
_cell.angle_beta   90.00
_cell.angle_gamma   90.00
#
_symmetry.space_group_name_H-M   'P 1'
#
loop_
_entity.id
_entity.type
_entity.pdbx_description
1 polymer ?
#
loop_
_entity_poly.entity_id
_entity_poly.type
_entity_poly.pdbx_seq_one_letter_code
_entity_poly.pdbx_strand_id
1 'polypeptide(L)'
;MSTNLPSTLQLNDIVLDTVQQALRRGDETIQLEPRVFDVLCYLLAHRERYVSLQELHEQVWVGRVVSDTAVRRTISKLRAQLQDTNLEQPVFIRSGMKRGYQWLVEPVAITPGTDQPSAAALPEAAPSASPARHHFAIGAEPATPESPSTPVGRTLFAVAHRRWLWLLSLAVLFAVVLWAVTNQRPDTGSATEPAPDSLALPYQVLLDIPGLKTNLAVSDDGQWLSFIGALEGMQGLFLQHTETGRLHKVETAAGGAHSPEFIQQGEVLLYGTADTGTSSWHMQDVGDLQLPAKKIGLDNLQSPAAFLSLGTNQVLISAQTELTAPHTYYLYDLEQQSWQPFSYSPDANTFDFGARLSPNGQQVALLRISRLSSVSLILVFDLQSKELVQQIPLSENIGFLEWQDDNHLLLTHRLGKPILYRVNLVSQAIEELATTKPWWQLMRSRNDQWFGISYPTDESARFFQTAVTLEQAPQRLFNVPATAKELALSHTAGWYYLVELQPDSWSLAHFDASSGERVELYATKDPIRFIQAHPSQPLVLLGLQGRLALLDTSSGALQWVTNSQQQVAYNSSYLSQEALYYAEERAGRWQVTRYDLTSGQQSAVVGYRFLAPWQQQYLAMDTDGQFWRLSAELEPLQPLPLKLLANQLHLRMLLDTDQLMVVARRSDLGFDLHRLDLHTQQATTQILSQGTLFSLRYLNVVNGTLVYRDNPPENSKIVRFEGTPFVHQ
;
A
#
# COMPACT_ATOMS: atom_id res chain seq x y z
N MET A 1 9.52 -24.04 -3.09
CA MET A 1 10.91 -24.43 -3.42
C MET A 1 10.89 -25.82 -4.04
N SER A 2 11.90 -26.21 -4.82
CA SER A 2 11.97 -27.56 -5.42
C SER A 2 12.97 -28.45 -4.67
N THR A 3 12.58 -28.94 -3.49
CA THR A 3 13.33 -29.99 -2.77
C THR A 3 12.96 -31.37 -3.34
N ASN A 4 13.97 -32.15 -3.72
CA ASN A 4 13.79 -33.52 -4.25
C ASN A 4 13.43 -34.51 -3.14
N LEU A 5 12.22 -34.39 -2.59
CA LEU A 5 11.63 -35.40 -1.71
C LEU A 5 11.02 -36.53 -2.58
N PRO A 6 11.09 -37.80 -2.13
CA PRO A 6 10.37 -38.90 -2.76
C PRO A 6 8.86 -38.64 -2.88
N SER A 7 8.21 -39.25 -3.89
CA SER A 7 6.77 -39.15 -4.15
C SER A 7 5.91 -39.49 -2.93
N THR A 8 6.40 -40.40 -2.08
CA THR A 8 5.69 -40.90 -0.91
C THR A 8 6.69 -41.18 0.22
N LEU A 9 6.39 -40.67 1.42
CA LEU A 9 7.23 -40.76 2.61
C LEU A 9 6.43 -41.27 3.81
N GLN A 10 6.89 -42.34 4.47
CA GLN A 10 6.39 -42.76 5.78
C GLN A 10 7.03 -41.88 6.86
N LEU A 11 6.21 -41.28 7.72
CA LEU A 11 6.59 -40.47 8.87
C LEU A 11 5.89 -41.07 10.10
N ASN A 12 6.55 -41.96 10.85
CA ASN A 12 5.92 -42.69 11.96
C ASN A 12 4.65 -43.45 11.48
N ASP A 13 3.47 -43.07 11.93
CA ASP A 13 2.17 -43.68 11.66
C ASP A 13 1.42 -43.06 10.46
N ILE A 14 1.98 -42.02 9.83
CA ILE A 14 1.37 -41.32 8.69
C ILE A 14 2.22 -41.42 7.42
N VAL A 15 1.55 -41.31 6.28
CA VAL A 15 2.17 -41.23 4.95
C VAL A 15 1.97 -39.84 4.37
N LEU A 16 3.04 -39.18 3.95
CA LEU A 16 3.02 -37.95 3.16
C LEU A 16 3.13 -38.30 1.67
N ASP A 17 2.12 -37.92 0.89
CA ASP A 17 2.19 -37.87 -0.57
C ASP A 17 2.65 -36.46 -0.99
N THR A 18 3.83 -36.39 -1.61
CA THR A 18 4.44 -35.10 -2.00
C THR A 18 3.95 -34.58 -3.35
N VAL A 19 3.24 -35.41 -4.12
CA VAL A 19 2.64 -35.05 -5.42
C VAL A 19 1.22 -34.52 -5.21
N GLN A 20 0.45 -35.14 -4.31
CA GLN A 20 -0.93 -34.76 -3.97
C GLN A 20 -1.02 -33.76 -2.80
N GLN A 21 0.10 -33.41 -2.16
CA GLN A 21 0.17 -32.53 -0.98
C GLN A 21 -0.69 -32.99 0.22
N ALA A 22 -0.84 -34.31 0.38
CA ALA A 22 -1.75 -34.92 1.34
C ALA A 22 -1.01 -35.75 2.39
N LEU A 23 -1.55 -35.76 3.61
CA LEU A 23 -1.23 -36.77 4.63
C LEU A 23 -2.26 -37.89 4.62
N ARG A 24 -1.84 -39.11 4.93
CA ARG A 24 -2.72 -40.26 5.14
C ARG A 24 -2.42 -40.93 6.48
N ARG A 25 -3.48 -41.27 7.23
CA ARG A 25 -3.40 -42.02 8.50
C ARG A 25 -4.37 -43.20 8.41
N GLY A 26 -3.84 -44.38 8.07
CA GLY A 26 -4.66 -45.50 7.61
C GLY A 26 -5.43 -45.14 6.33
N ASP A 27 -6.76 -45.23 6.38
CA ASP A 27 -7.66 -44.91 5.27
C ASP A 27 -8.01 -43.41 5.20
N GLU A 28 -7.86 -42.65 6.29
CA GLU A 28 -8.13 -41.20 6.29
C GLU A 28 -7.08 -40.44 5.47
N THR A 29 -7.53 -39.53 4.60
CA THR A 29 -6.68 -38.68 3.77
C THR A 29 -6.97 -37.20 4.05
N ILE A 30 -5.96 -36.47 4.49
CA ILE A 30 -6.00 -35.06 4.90
C ILE A 30 -5.23 -34.23 3.87
N GLN A 31 -5.94 -33.40 3.12
CA GLN A 31 -5.33 -32.41 2.23
C GLN A 31 -4.70 -31.26 3.03
N LEU A 32 -3.45 -30.90 2.73
CA LEU A 32 -2.78 -29.79 3.40
C LEU A 32 -2.97 -28.47 2.63
N GLU A 33 -3.14 -27.38 3.36
CA GLU A 33 -2.98 -26.04 2.78
C GLU A 33 -1.56 -25.89 2.21
N PRO A 34 -1.34 -25.27 1.04
CA PRO A 34 -0.02 -25.21 0.40
C PRO A 34 1.10 -24.65 1.32
N ARG A 35 0.78 -23.70 2.20
CA ARG A 35 1.76 -23.17 3.18
C ARG A 35 1.99 -24.08 4.39
N VAL A 36 1.05 -24.96 4.73
CA VAL A 36 1.25 -26.01 5.73
C VAL A 36 2.14 -27.12 5.13
N PHE A 37 1.92 -27.47 3.86
CA PHE A 37 2.78 -28.38 3.08
C PHE A 37 4.21 -27.82 2.90
N ASP A 38 4.37 -26.56 2.48
CA ASP A 38 5.69 -25.93 2.34
C ASP A 38 6.52 -26.01 3.64
N VAL A 39 5.90 -25.68 4.78
CA VAL A 39 6.56 -25.73 6.10
C VAL A 39 6.93 -27.17 6.47
N LEU A 40 6.05 -28.16 6.20
CA LEU A 40 6.35 -29.56 6.43
C LEU A 40 7.56 -30.03 5.61
N CYS A 41 7.56 -29.73 4.30
CA CYS A 41 8.68 -30.09 3.41
C CYS A 41 9.99 -29.40 3.80
N TYR A 42 9.93 -28.14 4.25
CA TYR A 42 11.11 -27.40 4.72
C TYR A 42 11.68 -27.95 6.03
N LEU A 43 10.82 -28.29 7.00
CA LEU A 43 11.22 -28.91 8.25
C LEU A 43 11.78 -30.33 8.04
N LEU A 44 11.20 -31.12 7.13
CA LEU A 44 11.72 -32.44 6.75
C LEU A 44 13.12 -32.35 6.13
N ALA A 45 13.34 -31.39 5.22
CA ALA A 45 14.64 -31.17 4.56
C ALA A 45 15.75 -30.70 5.52
N HIS A 46 15.39 -30.20 6.71
CA HIS A 46 16.34 -29.63 7.69
C HIS A 46 16.22 -30.23 9.10
N ARG A 47 15.62 -31.43 9.21
CA ARG A 47 15.35 -32.18 10.47
C ARG A 47 16.52 -32.25 11.47
N GLU A 48 17.75 -32.31 11.00
CA GLU A 48 18.97 -32.47 11.82
C GLU A 48 19.27 -31.27 12.74
N ARG A 49 18.56 -30.15 12.55
CA ARG A 49 18.76 -28.91 13.32
C ARG A 49 17.43 -28.23 13.65
N TYR A 50 17.53 -27.18 14.47
CA TYR A 50 16.45 -26.19 14.54
C TYR A 50 16.49 -25.32 13.28
N VAL A 51 15.32 -25.13 12.68
CA VAL A 51 15.01 -24.10 11.70
C VAL A 51 14.49 -22.89 12.47
N SER A 52 15.11 -21.72 12.28
CA SER A 52 14.70 -20.52 13.02
C SER A 52 13.38 -19.94 12.50
N LEU A 53 12.71 -19.08 13.29
CA LEU A 53 11.48 -18.44 12.82
C LEU A 53 11.75 -17.50 11.64
N GLN A 54 12.82 -16.69 11.73
CA GLN A 54 13.29 -15.83 10.64
C GLN A 54 13.63 -16.62 9.38
N GLU A 55 14.24 -17.79 9.52
CA GLU A 55 14.54 -18.68 8.40
C GLU A 55 13.27 -19.21 7.72
N LEU A 56 12.21 -19.55 8.48
CA LEU A 56 10.90 -19.85 7.88
C LEU A 56 10.36 -18.63 7.11
N HIS A 57 10.43 -17.42 7.65
CA HIS A 57 10.04 -16.19 6.92
C HIS A 57 10.80 -16.05 5.59
N GLU A 58 12.13 -16.15 5.62
CA GLU A 58 12.98 -15.94 4.47
C GLU A 58 12.84 -17.04 3.40
N GLN A 59 12.69 -18.31 3.81
CA GLN A 59 12.85 -19.47 2.94
C GLN A 59 11.51 -20.12 2.54
N VAL A 60 10.48 -20.05 3.38
CA VAL A 60 9.12 -20.47 3.02
C VAL A 60 8.30 -19.30 2.48
N TRP A 61 8.37 -18.12 3.11
CA TRP A 61 7.63 -16.91 2.70
C TRP A 61 8.45 -15.96 1.82
N VAL A 62 9.34 -16.49 0.97
CA VAL A 62 10.10 -15.76 -0.06
C VAL A 62 9.22 -14.70 -0.76
N GLY A 63 9.66 -13.45 -0.72
CA GLY A 63 8.98 -12.32 -1.37
C GLY A 63 7.68 -11.85 -0.70
N ARG A 64 7.33 -12.31 0.50
CA ARG A 64 6.11 -11.86 1.22
C ARG A 64 6.39 -11.57 2.70
N VAL A 65 6.17 -10.31 3.10
CA VAL A 65 6.24 -9.91 4.52
C VAL A 65 5.02 -10.47 5.25
N VAL A 66 5.21 -11.56 5.99
CA VAL A 66 4.21 -12.11 6.93
C VAL A 66 4.66 -11.90 8.37
N SER A 67 3.71 -11.83 9.30
CA SER A 67 4.03 -11.59 10.72
C SER A 67 4.54 -12.84 11.43
N ASP A 68 5.35 -12.61 12.47
CA ASP A 68 5.85 -13.60 13.43
C ASP A 68 4.73 -14.54 13.95
N THR A 69 3.51 -14.02 14.07
CA THR A 69 2.29 -14.74 14.47
C THR A 69 1.74 -15.65 13.37
N ALA A 70 1.84 -15.26 12.10
CA ALA A 70 1.35 -16.06 10.97
C ALA A 70 2.15 -17.35 10.83
N VAL A 71 3.49 -17.29 10.90
CA VAL A 71 4.36 -18.48 10.83
C VAL A 71 4.09 -19.41 12.02
N ARG A 72 3.94 -18.88 13.24
CA ARG A 72 3.53 -19.68 14.41
C ARG A 72 2.14 -20.32 14.21
N ARG A 73 1.17 -19.61 13.61
CA ARG A 73 -0.16 -20.17 13.30
C ARG A 73 -0.08 -21.30 12.27
N THR A 74 0.79 -21.20 11.27
CA THR A 74 1.03 -22.29 10.30
C THR A 74 1.67 -23.52 10.96
N ILE A 75 2.61 -23.34 11.89
CA ILE A 75 3.16 -24.43 12.70
C ILE A 75 2.06 -25.08 13.58
N SER A 76 1.17 -24.28 14.18
CA SER A 76 0.04 -24.81 14.95
C SER A 76 -0.98 -25.55 14.07
N LYS A 77 -1.26 -25.09 12.85
CA LYS A 77 -2.06 -25.83 11.87
C LYS A 77 -1.40 -27.17 11.51
N LEU A 78 -0.10 -27.16 11.22
CA LEU A 78 0.65 -28.37 10.90
C LEU A 78 0.59 -29.39 12.05
N ARG A 79 0.83 -28.95 13.29
CA ARG A 79 0.65 -29.79 14.48
C ARG A 79 -0.76 -30.38 14.62
N ALA A 80 -1.80 -29.59 14.35
CA ALA A 80 -3.18 -30.09 14.40
C ALA A 80 -3.42 -31.22 13.39
N GLN A 81 -2.94 -31.09 12.14
CA GLN A 81 -3.08 -32.13 11.11
C GLN A 81 -2.21 -33.38 11.39
N LEU A 82 -1.08 -33.22 12.08
CA LEU A 82 -0.25 -34.33 12.57
C LEU A 82 -0.81 -34.98 13.85
N GLN A 83 -1.80 -34.35 14.49
CA GLN A 83 -2.29 -34.59 15.84
C GLN A 83 -1.19 -34.46 16.94
N ASP A 84 -0.15 -33.66 16.65
CA ASP A 84 1.02 -33.36 17.49
C ASP A 84 0.72 -32.22 18.49
N THR A 85 -0.35 -32.36 19.28
CA THR A 85 -0.90 -31.28 20.12
C THR A 85 -0.26 -31.18 21.51
N ASN A 86 0.40 -32.24 21.99
CA ASN A 86 1.12 -32.22 23.27
C ASN A 86 2.50 -31.55 23.12
N LEU A 87 2.62 -30.31 23.59
CA LEU A 87 3.86 -29.53 23.47
C LEU A 87 4.97 -29.93 24.47
N GLU A 88 4.64 -30.68 25.53
CA GLU A 88 5.63 -31.19 26.50
C GLU A 88 6.24 -32.52 26.05
N GLN A 89 5.49 -33.33 25.30
CA GLN A 89 5.94 -34.58 24.68
C GLN A 89 5.59 -34.61 23.19
N PRO A 90 6.20 -33.74 22.36
CA PRO A 90 5.93 -33.70 20.93
C PRO A 90 6.51 -34.93 20.22
N VAL A 91 5.73 -35.52 19.32
CA VAL A 91 6.09 -36.66 18.49
C VAL A 91 6.78 -36.19 17.21
N PHE A 92 6.28 -35.12 16.59
CA PHE A 92 6.73 -34.68 15.26
C PHE A 92 7.56 -33.39 15.29
N ILE A 93 7.11 -32.35 15.99
CA ILE A 93 7.73 -31.01 15.94
C ILE A 93 8.11 -30.53 17.34
N ARG A 94 9.40 -30.37 17.61
CA ARG A 94 9.92 -29.78 18.86
C ARG A 94 10.01 -28.25 18.76
N SER A 95 9.49 -27.54 19.76
CA SER A 95 9.70 -26.09 19.93
C SER A 95 10.99 -25.84 20.72
N GLY A 96 11.92 -25.05 20.17
CA GLY A 96 13.13 -24.59 20.86
C GLY A 96 13.04 -23.11 21.24
N MET A 97 13.06 -22.79 22.55
CA MET A 97 12.98 -21.40 23.02
C MET A 97 14.13 -20.56 22.43
N LYS A 98 13.77 -19.48 21.72
CA LYS A 98 14.68 -18.63 20.91
C LYS A 98 15.51 -19.36 19.82
N ARG A 99 15.20 -20.63 19.52
CA ARG A 99 15.88 -21.44 18.47
C ARG A 99 14.99 -21.78 17.28
N GLY A 100 13.67 -21.82 17.46
CA GLY A 100 12.71 -22.12 16.39
C GLY A 100 12.14 -23.53 16.51
N TYR A 101 12.08 -24.28 15.40
CA TYR A 101 11.41 -25.58 15.32
C TYR A 101 12.33 -26.66 14.76
N GLN A 102 12.23 -27.88 15.29
CA GLN A 102 12.96 -29.05 14.80
C GLN A 102 11.97 -30.20 14.52
N TRP A 103 12.14 -30.86 13.38
CA TRP A 103 11.43 -32.11 13.05
C TRP A 103 12.11 -33.32 13.70
N LEU A 104 11.33 -34.25 14.25
CA LEU A 104 11.83 -35.35 15.11
C LEU A 104 11.83 -36.74 14.48
N VAL A 105 11.01 -36.98 13.46
CA VAL A 105 10.78 -38.31 12.89
C VAL A 105 11.64 -38.51 11.64
N GLU A 106 12.38 -39.62 11.53
CA GLU A 106 13.12 -39.91 10.31
C GLU A 106 12.16 -40.30 9.16
N PRO A 107 12.14 -39.58 8.03
CA PRO A 107 11.34 -39.95 6.86
C PRO A 107 11.90 -41.18 6.14
N VAL A 108 11.05 -42.19 5.94
CA VAL A 108 11.38 -43.39 5.15
C VAL A 108 10.70 -43.32 3.78
N ALA A 109 11.48 -43.45 2.71
CA ALA A 109 10.95 -43.50 1.35
C ALA A 109 10.21 -44.82 1.09
N ILE A 110 8.97 -44.74 0.60
CA ILE A 110 8.16 -45.90 0.23
C ILE A 110 7.77 -45.81 -1.24
N THR A 111 8.17 -46.82 -2.02
CA THR A 111 7.80 -46.92 -3.44
C THR A 111 6.47 -47.68 -3.54
N PRO A 112 5.41 -47.10 -4.13
CA PRO A 112 4.15 -47.82 -4.33
C PRO A 112 4.34 -48.93 -5.37
N GLY A 113 4.36 -50.19 -4.92
CA GLY A 113 4.65 -51.34 -5.77
C GLY A 113 4.10 -52.65 -5.21
N THR A 114 2.93 -53.04 -5.71
CA THR A 114 2.35 -54.39 -5.61
C THR A 114 2.15 -54.97 -4.21
N ASP A 115 1.00 -54.65 -3.60
CA ASP A 115 0.21 -55.68 -2.92
C ASP A 115 -1.28 -55.31 -2.92
N GLN A 116 -2.11 -56.13 -3.57
CA GLN A 116 -3.57 -56.04 -3.51
C GLN A 116 -4.12 -57.47 -3.41
N PRO A 117 -4.91 -57.81 -2.37
CA PRO A 117 -5.28 -59.19 -2.09
C PRO A 117 -6.34 -59.72 -3.07
N SER A 118 -5.90 -60.42 -4.11
CA SER A 118 -6.81 -61.11 -5.05
C SER A 118 -7.11 -62.53 -4.56
N ALA A 119 -8.31 -62.73 -4.01
CA ALA A 119 -8.72 -63.98 -3.36
C ALA A 119 -9.68 -64.82 -4.22
N ALA A 120 -9.17 -65.59 -5.18
CA ALA A 120 -9.88 -66.75 -5.77
C ALA A 120 -9.00 -67.64 -6.70
N ALA A 121 -8.30 -68.65 -6.16
CA ALA A 121 -8.10 -70.00 -6.78
C ALA A 121 -7.11 -70.87 -5.98
N LEU A 122 -7.35 -72.19 -5.99
CA LEU A 122 -6.51 -73.29 -5.47
C LEU A 122 -6.41 -74.37 -6.58
N PRO A 123 -5.48 -75.35 -6.52
CA PRO A 123 -4.08 -75.27 -6.09
C PRO A 123 -3.10 -76.07 -7.00
N GLU A 124 -1.81 -76.08 -6.63
CA GLU A 124 -0.86 -77.22 -6.69
C GLU A 124 -0.54 -77.99 -8.01
N ALA A 125 0.68 -77.78 -8.53
CA ALA A 125 1.55 -78.83 -9.11
C ALA A 125 3.01 -78.33 -9.25
N ALA A 126 4.00 -79.23 -9.29
CA ALA A 126 5.44 -78.94 -9.40
C ALA A 126 6.16 -80.09 -10.15
N PRO A 127 7.51 -80.12 -10.35
CA PRO A 127 8.51 -79.06 -10.58
C PRO A 127 9.32 -79.33 -11.91
N SER A 128 10.56 -78.78 -12.02
CA SER A 128 11.65 -79.13 -12.98
C SER A 128 11.79 -78.22 -14.23
N ALA A 129 12.98 -77.84 -14.71
CA ALA A 129 14.35 -77.98 -14.19
C ALA A 129 15.32 -76.91 -14.75
N SER A 130 16.50 -76.79 -14.12
CA SER A 130 17.71 -76.07 -14.60
C SER A 130 18.69 -77.07 -15.29
N PRO A 131 19.88 -76.73 -15.86
CA PRO A 131 20.66 -75.48 -15.75
C PRO A 131 21.42 -75.01 -17.03
N ALA A 132 22.44 -74.12 -16.80
CA ALA A 132 23.63 -73.77 -17.62
C ALA A 132 23.55 -72.51 -18.50
N ARG A 133 24.61 -71.78 -18.90
CA ARG A 133 26.07 -71.57 -18.54
C ARG A 133 26.58 -70.37 -19.41
N HIS A 134 27.64 -69.59 -19.18
CA HIS A 134 28.69 -69.39 -18.14
C HIS A 134 28.74 -67.85 -17.83
N HIS A 135 29.32 -67.25 -16.76
CA HIS A 135 30.53 -67.42 -15.92
C HIS A 135 31.76 -66.54 -16.32
N PHE A 136 31.95 -65.40 -15.62
CA PHE A 136 33.21 -64.69 -15.28
C PHE A 136 34.10 -64.06 -16.41
N ALA A 137 35.01 -63.09 -16.17
CA ALA A 137 35.11 -61.97 -15.18
C ALA A 137 36.39 -61.10 -15.42
N ILE A 138 36.34 -59.80 -15.08
CA ILE A 138 37.43 -58.89 -14.61
C ILE A 138 38.70 -58.67 -15.49
N GLY A 139 39.12 -57.39 -15.65
CA GLY A 139 40.43 -56.98 -16.18
C GLY A 139 40.60 -55.45 -16.23
N ALA A 140 41.81 -54.91 -15.97
CA ALA A 140 42.04 -53.49 -15.67
C ALA A 140 42.72 -52.65 -16.81
N GLU A 141 42.85 -51.35 -16.52
CA GLU A 141 43.67 -50.25 -17.11
C GLU A 141 45.11 -50.58 -17.61
N PRO A 142 45.87 -49.64 -18.26
CA PRO A 142 45.54 -48.29 -18.78
C PRO A 142 46.17 -47.94 -20.17
N ALA A 143 46.17 -46.63 -20.51
CA ALA A 143 47.23 -45.86 -21.22
C ALA A 143 47.17 -45.55 -22.74
N THR A 144 47.55 -44.29 -23.03
CA THR A 144 47.95 -43.63 -24.29
C THR A 144 49.40 -44.01 -24.72
N PRO A 145 49.97 -43.67 -25.92
CA PRO A 145 49.85 -42.36 -26.61
C PRO A 145 50.00 -42.31 -28.17
N GLU A 146 50.14 -41.07 -28.68
CA GLU A 146 50.90 -40.60 -29.86
C GLU A 146 50.45 -40.83 -31.33
N SER A 147 50.47 -39.70 -32.07
CA SER A 147 50.55 -39.59 -33.54
C SER A 147 52.04 -39.48 -33.96
N PRO A 148 52.44 -39.70 -35.23
CA PRO A 148 52.43 -38.57 -36.19
C PRO A 148 52.39 -38.94 -37.71
N SER A 149 52.64 -37.90 -38.54
CA SER A 149 53.10 -37.91 -39.95
C SER A 149 52.14 -38.22 -41.11
N THR A 150 51.80 -37.14 -41.83
CA THR A 150 51.61 -37.03 -43.29
C THR A 150 53.00 -37.10 -44.01
N PRO A 151 53.20 -37.00 -45.37
CA PRO A 151 52.36 -36.32 -46.37
C PRO A 151 52.35 -36.89 -47.83
N VAL A 152 51.87 -36.06 -48.78
CA VAL A 152 51.92 -36.18 -50.26
C VAL A 152 50.91 -37.17 -50.90
N GLY A 153 50.11 -36.80 -51.90
CA GLY A 153 49.80 -35.45 -52.41
C GLY A 153 49.23 -35.41 -53.86
N ARG A 154 48.67 -34.24 -54.21
CA ARG A 154 48.30 -33.73 -55.57
C ARG A 154 47.01 -34.23 -56.27
N THR A 155 46.11 -33.24 -56.48
CA THR A 155 45.31 -32.95 -57.71
C THR A 155 44.15 -33.88 -58.09
N LEU A 156 43.02 -33.42 -58.66
CA LEU A 156 42.63 -32.12 -59.26
C LEU A 156 41.35 -31.48 -58.62
N PHE A 157 40.87 -30.36 -59.17
CA PHE A 157 39.79 -29.50 -58.66
C PHE A 157 38.36 -29.87 -59.11
N ALA A 158 37.39 -29.53 -58.24
CA ALA A 158 35.95 -29.31 -58.52
C ALA A 158 35.10 -30.54 -58.94
N VAL A 159 33.78 -30.63 -58.70
CA VAL A 159 32.77 -29.65 -58.25
C VAL A 159 31.89 -30.26 -57.14
N ALA A 160 31.77 -29.62 -55.96
CA ALA A 160 30.79 -30.04 -54.93
C ALA A 160 30.29 -28.92 -53.98
N HIS A 161 31.21 -28.15 -53.36
CA HIS A 161 30.87 -27.28 -52.22
C HIS A 161 29.85 -26.16 -52.47
N ARG A 162 29.56 -25.78 -53.72
CA ARG A 162 28.57 -24.72 -54.01
C ARG A 162 27.17 -25.09 -53.49
N ARG A 163 26.78 -26.38 -53.46
CA ARG A 163 25.50 -26.81 -52.88
C ARG A 163 25.43 -26.61 -51.36
N TRP A 164 26.51 -26.90 -50.64
CA TRP A 164 26.54 -26.72 -49.18
C TRP A 164 26.59 -25.25 -48.78
N LEU A 165 27.27 -24.39 -49.55
CA LEU A 165 27.19 -22.94 -49.37
C LEU A 165 25.78 -22.42 -49.66
N TRP A 166 25.11 -22.86 -50.74
CA TRP A 166 23.71 -22.49 -50.98
C TRP A 166 22.77 -22.96 -49.86
N LEU A 167 22.97 -24.15 -49.29
CA LEU A 167 22.17 -24.67 -48.17
C LEU A 167 22.45 -23.90 -46.86
N LEU A 168 23.70 -23.50 -46.59
CA LEU A 168 24.02 -22.61 -45.47
C LEU A 168 23.46 -21.21 -45.67
N SER A 169 23.52 -20.65 -46.89
CA SER A 169 22.85 -19.40 -47.23
C SER A 169 21.33 -19.52 -47.10
N LEU A 170 20.71 -20.63 -47.48
CA LEU A 170 19.29 -20.88 -47.26
C LEU A 170 18.96 -21.05 -45.78
N ALA A 171 19.81 -21.72 -44.99
CA ALA A 171 19.58 -21.93 -43.56
C ALA A 171 19.76 -20.64 -42.76
N VAL A 172 20.74 -19.80 -43.11
CA VAL A 172 20.91 -18.47 -42.51
C VAL A 172 19.81 -17.53 -43.00
N LEU A 173 19.42 -17.54 -44.28
CA LEU A 173 18.29 -16.75 -44.76
C LEU A 173 16.97 -17.22 -44.12
N PHE A 174 16.76 -18.52 -43.95
CA PHE A 174 15.59 -19.07 -43.26
C PHE A 174 15.63 -18.76 -41.76
N ALA A 175 16.80 -18.75 -41.11
CA ALA A 175 16.92 -18.31 -39.72
C ALA A 175 16.68 -16.80 -39.57
N VAL A 176 17.14 -15.97 -40.52
CA VAL A 176 16.89 -14.52 -40.55
C VAL A 176 15.43 -14.21 -40.92
N VAL A 177 14.81 -14.99 -41.81
CA VAL A 177 13.38 -14.86 -42.14
C VAL A 177 12.51 -15.39 -41.01
N LEU A 178 12.87 -16.50 -40.35
CA LEU A 178 12.17 -17.00 -39.18
C LEU A 178 12.30 -16.02 -38.01
N TRP A 179 13.51 -15.52 -37.74
CA TRP A 179 13.74 -14.46 -36.75
C TRP A 179 12.99 -13.17 -37.12
N ALA A 180 12.94 -12.78 -38.39
CA ALA A 180 12.12 -11.66 -38.84
C ALA A 180 10.62 -11.95 -38.67
N VAL A 181 10.14 -13.18 -38.88
CA VAL A 181 8.72 -13.55 -38.69
C VAL A 181 8.36 -13.70 -37.20
N THR A 182 9.30 -14.00 -36.30
CA THR A 182 9.07 -14.06 -34.85
C THR A 182 9.35 -12.75 -34.12
N ASN A 183 10.23 -11.90 -34.65
CA ASN A 183 10.64 -10.63 -34.03
C ASN A 183 10.17 -9.38 -34.80
N GLN A 184 9.50 -9.52 -35.95
CA GLN A 184 8.54 -8.51 -36.39
C GLN A 184 7.40 -8.49 -35.37
N ARG A 185 7.52 -7.61 -34.39
CA ARG A 185 6.32 -6.93 -33.88
C ARG A 185 5.59 -6.38 -35.12
N PRO A 186 4.29 -6.65 -35.30
CA PRO A 186 3.57 -6.11 -36.43
C PRO A 186 3.49 -4.58 -36.29
N ASP A 187 4.18 -3.85 -37.19
CA ASP A 187 3.93 -2.43 -37.42
C ASP A 187 2.59 -2.28 -38.17
N THR A 188 1.49 -2.61 -37.50
CA THR A 188 0.12 -2.38 -37.98
C THR A 188 -0.21 -0.90 -37.92
N GLY A 189 0.26 -0.16 -38.93
CA GLY A 189 -0.11 1.24 -39.14
C GLY A 189 -1.63 1.40 -39.25
N SER A 190 -2.25 1.94 -38.21
CA SER A 190 -3.69 2.29 -38.15
C SER A 190 -4.67 1.17 -38.57
N ALA A 191 -4.34 -0.08 -38.30
CA ALA A 191 -5.33 -1.15 -38.25
C ALA A 191 -5.76 -1.33 -36.79
N THR A 192 -6.98 -0.91 -36.48
CA THR A 192 -7.58 -1.07 -35.15
C THR A 192 -7.72 -2.57 -34.84
N GLU A 193 -6.85 -3.12 -33.99
CA GLU A 193 -7.25 -4.25 -33.15
C GLU A 193 -8.53 -3.83 -32.42
N PRO A 194 -9.58 -4.67 -32.33
CA PRO A 194 -10.73 -4.35 -31.52
C PRO A 194 -10.27 -4.22 -30.07
N ALA A 195 -10.18 -2.98 -29.57
CA ALA A 195 -9.92 -2.70 -28.18
C ALA A 195 -10.95 -3.48 -27.35
N PRO A 196 -10.53 -4.30 -26.37
CA PRO A 196 -11.30 -5.44 -25.84
C PRO A 196 -12.70 -5.01 -25.42
N ASP A 197 -13.70 -5.39 -26.22
CA ASP A 197 -14.80 -4.51 -26.67
C ASP A 197 -15.03 -3.32 -25.74
N SER A 198 -14.30 -2.23 -26.03
CA SER A 198 -14.26 -1.05 -25.17
C SER A 198 -15.56 -0.25 -25.32
N LEU A 199 -16.62 -0.80 -24.72
CA LEU A 199 -17.86 -0.15 -24.31
C LEU A 199 -17.47 1.00 -23.36
N ALA A 200 -16.98 2.08 -23.93
CA ALA A 200 -16.86 3.37 -23.29
C ALA A 200 -18.29 3.83 -23.00
N LEU A 201 -18.80 3.40 -21.85
CA LEU A 201 -20.20 3.52 -21.50
C LEU A 201 -20.67 4.97 -21.70
N PRO A 202 -21.84 5.18 -22.32
CA PRO A 202 -22.41 6.52 -22.45
C PRO A 202 -22.48 7.18 -21.07
N TYR A 203 -21.62 8.18 -20.87
CA TYR A 203 -21.53 8.96 -19.65
C TYR A 203 -21.83 10.42 -19.96
N GLN A 204 -22.73 11.00 -19.19
CA GLN A 204 -23.02 12.43 -19.19
C GLN A 204 -22.04 13.12 -18.23
N VAL A 205 -21.34 14.15 -18.68
CA VAL A 205 -20.59 15.03 -17.78
C VAL A 205 -21.59 15.96 -17.10
N LEU A 206 -21.70 15.87 -15.76
CA LEU A 206 -22.59 16.71 -14.96
C LEU A 206 -21.88 17.97 -14.44
N LEU A 207 -20.55 17.89 -14.23
CA LEU A 207 -19.76 19.03 -13.78
C LEU A 207 -18.34 19.01 -14.37
N ASP A 208 -18.03 20.06 -15.13
CA ASP A 208 -16.75 20.29 -15.82
C ASP A 208 -16.15 21.68 -15.52
N ILE A 209 -16.51 22.26 -14.37
CA ILE A 209 -15.91 23.52 -13.89
C ILE A 209 -14.48 23.22 -13.43
N PRO A 210 -13.47 24.04 -13.78
CA PRO A 210 -12.11 23.90 -13.29
C PRO A 210 -12.02 23.78 -11.76
N GLY A 211 -11.07 22.97 -11.31
CA GLY A 211 -10.79 22.70 -9.90
C GLY A 211 -11.04 21.26 -9.45
N LEU A 212 -10.85 21.03 -8.16
CA LEU A 212 -11.03 19.73 -7.52
C LEU A 212 -12.47 19.52 -7.07
N LYS A 213 -12.95 18.27 -7.16
CA LYS A 213 -14.10 17.74 -6.41
C LYS A 213 -13.67 16.44 -5.71
N THR A 214 -14.03 16.25 -4.44
CA THR A 214 -13.85 15.00 -3.68
C THR A 214 -15.05 14.73 -2.79
N ASN A 215 -15.11 13.53 -2.19
CA ASN A 215 -16.15 13.13 -1.23
C ASN A 215 -17.55 13.33 -1.84
N LEU A 216 -17.78 12.72 -3.00
CA LEU A 216 -19.10 12.69 -3.63
C LEU A 216 -20.09 12.03 -2.65
N ALA A 217 -21.31 12.58 -2.61
CA ALA A 217 -22.52 11.94 -2.14
C ALA A 217 -23.62 12.14 -3.19
N VAL A 218 -24.58 11.23 -3.24
CA VAL A 218 -25.71 11.24 -4.18
C VAL A 218 -26.98 10.92 -3.40
N SER A 219 -28.10 11.59 -3.71
CA SER A 219 -29.40 11.27 -3.11
C SER A 219 -29.90 9.89 -3.55
N ASP A 220 -30.81 9.28 -2.75
CA ASP A 220 -31.36 7.96 -3.03
C ASP A 220 -32.00 7.87 -4.44
N ASP A 221 -32.55 8.98 -4.94
CA ASP A 221 -33.21 9.13 -6.24
C ASP A 221 -32.30 9.65 -7.38
N GLY A 222 -31.05 10.01 -7.10
CA GLY A 222 -30.13 10.58 -8.09
C GLY A 222 -30.45 12.01 -8.58
N GLN A 223 -31.44 12.71 -8.01
CA GLN A 223 -31.76 14.10 -8.37
C GLN A 223 -30.73 15.11 -7.85
N TRP A 224 -30.06 14.79 -6.74
CA TRP A 224 -29.05 15.64 -6.11
C TRP A 224 -27.71 14.92 -5.98
N LEU A 225 -26.64 15.67 -6.18
CA LEU A 225 -25.30 15.28 -5.76
C LEU A 225 -24.67 16.38 -4.92
N SER A 226 -23.80 16.01 -4.00
CA SER A 226 -23.01 16.95 -3.22
C SER A 226 -21.55 16.49 -3.14
N PHE A 227 -20.64 17.43 -2.95
CA PHE A 227 -19.20 17.15 -2.93
C PHE A 227 -18.46 18.28 -2.20
N ILE A 228 -17.26 17.98 -1.70
CA ILE A 228 -16.32 19.01 -1.26
C ILE A 228 -15.52 19.48 -2.47
N GLY A 229 -15.43 20.78 -2.67
CA GLY A 229 -14.87 21.38 -3.88
C GLY A 229 -13.90 22.52 -3.61
N ALA A 230 -12.97 22.69 -4.55
CA ALA A 230 -12.17 23.89 -4.71
C ALA A 230 -12.30 24.32 -6.18
N LEU A 231 -13.22 25.24 -6.46
CA LEU A 231 -13.67 25.64 -7.80
C LEU A 231 -13.43 27.14 -8.01
N GLU A 232 -12.62 27.53 -8.99
CA GLU A 232 -12.41 28.93 -9.41
C GLU A 232 -12.19 29.94 -8.26
N GLY A 233 -11.42 29.54 -7.23
CA GLY A 233 -11.13 30.36 -6.04
C GLY A 233 -12.15 30.25 -4.89
N MET A 234 -13.30 29.62 -5.12
CA MET A 234 -14.25 29.25 -4.06
C MET A 234 -13.91 27.86 -3.49
N GLN A 235 -13.98 27.71 -2.16
CA GLN A 235 -13.84 26.42 -1.48
C GLN A 235 -15.04 26.17 -0.55
N GLY A 236 -15.44 24.90 -0.40
CA GLY A 236 -16.49 24.50 0.53
C GLY A 236 -17.24 23.24 0.11
N LEU A 237 -18.39 23.01 0.74
CA LEU A 237 -19.39 22.03 0.32
C LEU A 237 -20.24 22.62 -0.80
N PHE A 238 -20.45 21.84 -1.84
CA PHE A 238 -21.32 22.19 -2.96
C PHE A 238 -22.46 21.17 -3.09
N LEU A 239 -23.61 21.64 -3.55
CA LEU A 239 -24.81 20.87 -3.85
C LEU A 239 -25.22 21.18 -5.31
N GLN A 240 -25.45 20.16 -6.11
CA GLN A 240 -25.87 20.29 -7.51
C GLN A 240 -27.12 19.46 -7.78
N HIS A 241 -28.12 20.05 -8.42
CA HIS A 241 -29.24 19.32 -8.98
C HIS A 241 -28.83 18.71 -10.34
N THR A 242 -28.99 17.40 -10.50
CA THR A 242 -28.37 16.64 -11.61
C THR A 242 -28.98 16.96 -12.98
N GLU A 243 -30.31 17.09 -13.06
CA GLU A 243 -30.99 17.43 -14.34
C GLU A 243 -30.82 18.89 -14.77
N THR A 244 -31.01 19.85 -13.85
CA THR A 244 -30.93 21.28 -14.18
C THR A 244 -29.48 21.79 -14.24
N GLY A 245 -28.52 21.00 -13.76
CA GLY A 245 -27.12 21.38 -13.59
C GLY A 245 -26.87 22.47 -12.54
N ARG A 246 -27.91 22.99 -11.88
CA ARG A 246 -27.83 24.15 -10.98
C ARG A 246 -26.98 23.82 -9.77
N LEU A 247 -25.84 24.51 -9.67
CA LEU A 247 -24.87 24.39 -8.59
C LEU A 247 -25.08 25.48 -7.54
N HIS A 248 -25.06 25.09 -6.27
CA HIS A 248 -25.01 25.98 -5.11
C HIS A 248 -23.79 25.64 -4.25
N LYS A 249 -23.19 26.67 -3.64
CA LYS A 249 -22.32 26.48 -2.48
C LYS A 249 -23.21 26.44 -1.23
N VAL A 250 -22.99 25.48 -0.34
CA VAL A 250 -23.61 25.45 0.99
C VAL A 250 -22.78 26.34 1.92
N GLU A 251 -23.41 27.19 2.72
CA GLU A 251 -22.68 28.00 3.70
C GLU A 251 -22.42 27.20 4.98
N THR A 252 -21.18 27.29 5.47
CA THR A 252 -20.64 26.37 6.50
C THR A 252 -19.80 27.13 7.52
N ALA A 253 -19.76 26.64 8.76
CA ALA A 253 -18.93 27.23 9.81
C ALA A 253 -17.42 27.28 9.44
N ALA A 254 -16.71 28.22 10.07
CA ALA A 254 -15.28 28.42 9.86
C ALA A 254 -14.47 27.18 10.23
N GLY A 255 -13.76 26.62 9.26
CA GLY A 255 -13.11 25.30 9.32
C GLY A 255 -13.37 24.46 8.07
N GLY A 256 -14.47 24.73 7.37
CA GLY A 256 -14.86 24.03 6.15
C GLY A 256 -15.60 22.72 6.43
N ALA A 257 -16.35 22.26 5.43
CA ALA A 257 -17.13 21.04 5.51
C ALA A 257 -16.38 19.80 5.01
N HIS A 258 -16.79 18.63 5.50
CA HIS A 258 -16.28 17.33 5.11
C HIS A 258 -17.36 16.25 5.19
N SER A 259 -17.09 15.13 4.51
CA SER A 259 -17.91 13.89 4.51
C SER A 259 -19.43 14.13 4.42
N PRO A 260 -19.90 14.78 3.33
CA PRO A 260 -21.34 14.89 3.07
C PRO A 260 -21.96 13.51 2.84
N GLU A 261 -23.22 13.35 3.24
CA GLU A 261 -24.04 12.16 3.03
C GLU A 261 -25.52 12.59 2.96
N PHE A 262 -26.31 12.02 2.06
CA PHE A 262 -27.76 12.28 2.00
C PHE A 262 -28.52 11.33 2.92
N ILE A 263 -29.45 11.88 3.70
CA ILE A 263 -30.37 11.15 4.58
C ILE A 263 -31.81 11.52 4.22
N GLN A 264 -32.79 10.83 4.82
CA GLN A 264 -34.22 11.14 4.64
C GLN A 264 -34.61 11.17 3.15
N GLN A 265 -34.24 10.11 2.42
CA GLN A 265 -34.49 9.91 0.97
C GLN A 265 -33.86 10.99 0.04
N GLY A 266 -33.05 11.91 0.58
CA GLY A 266 -32.46 13.03 -0.16
C GLY A 266 -32.94 14.41 0.28
N GLU A 267 -33.95 14.50 1.15
CA GLU A 267 -34.50 15.77 1.65
C GLU A 267 -33.51 16.55 2.54
N VAL A 268 -32.58 15.85 3.19
CA VAL A 268 -31.60 16.45 4.12
C VAL A 268 -30.18 15.99 3.79
N LEU A 269 -29.28 16.98 3.73
CA LEU A 269 -27.84 16.80 3.56
C LEU A 269 -27.15 16.88 4.93
N LEU A 270 -26.49 15.79 5.33
CA LEU A 270 -25.72 15.68 6.56
C LEU A 270 -24.24 15.89 6.24
N TYR A 271 -23.56 16.79 6.95
CA TYR A 271 -22.12 17.05 6.78
C TYR A 271 -21.48 17.53 8.09
N GLY A 272 -20.15 17.43 8.15
CA GLY A 272 -19.37 17.83 9.32
C GLY A 272 -18.62 19.12 9.08
N THR A 273 -18.50 20.00 10.07
CA THR A 273 -17.58 21.14 10.06
C THR A 273 -16.43 20.92 11.03
N ALA A 274 -15.26 21.45 10.67
CA ALA A 274 -14.07 21.46 11.52
C ALA A 274 -14.04 22.71 12.42
N ASP A 275 -14.99 22.86 13.35
CA ASP A 275 -14.95 23.99 14.29
C ASP A 275 -13.67 23.88 15.16
N THR A 276 -13.10 25.02 15.57
CA THR A 276 -11.75 25.07 16.17
C THR A 276 -11.61 24.23 17.45
N GLY A 277 -11.08 23.02 17.31
CA GLY A 277 -10.85 22.06 18.39
C GLY A 277 -11.89 20.93 18.50
N THR A 278 -13.07 21.05 17.87
CA THR A 278 -14.12 20.01 17.90
C THR A 278 -14.90 19.93 16.58
N SER A 279 -14.84 18.78 15.91
CA SER A 279 -15.69 18.53 14.73
C SER A 279 -17.16 18.42 15.13
N SER A 280 -18.06 19.09 14.42
CA SER A 280 -19.50 19.03 14.67
C SER A 280 -20.31 18.77 13.40
N TRP A 281 -21.54 18.27 13.52
CA TRP A 281 -22.36 17.85 12.39
C TRP A 281 -23.60 18.69 12.25
N HIS A 282 -24.03 18.86 11.01
CA HIS A 282 -25.13 19.75 10.63
C HIS A 282 -26.04 19.05 9.62
N MET A 283 -27.34 19.12 9.86
CA MET A 283 -28.38 18.73 8.92
C MET A 283 -28.86 19.98 8.18
N GLN A 284 -28.57 20.07 6.87
CA GLN A 284 -29.09 21.14 6.00
C GLN A 284 -30.27 20.60 5.20
N ASP A 285 -31.36 21.37 5.17
CA ASP A 285 -32.49 21.14 4.27
C ASP A 285 -32.04 21.37 2.82
N VAL A 286 -32.31 20.40 1.93
CA VAL A 286 -31.90 20.41 0.52
C VAL A 286 -32.85 21.26 -0.35
N GLY A 287 -34.10 21.40 0.08
CA GLY A 287 -35.12 22.21 -0.60
C GLY A 287 -34.96 23.71 -0.35
N ASP A 288 -34.58 24.10 0.87
CA ASP A 288 -34.28 25.51 1.23
C ASP A 288 -32.95 25.68 1.98
N LEU A 289 -31.90 25.96 1.20
CA LEU A 289 -30.57 26.35 1.68
C LEU A 289 -30.52 27.69 2.45
N GLN A 290 -31.62 28.42 2.60
CA GLN A 290 -31.69 29.58 3.50
C GLN A 290 -32.06 29.21 4.94
N LEU A 291 -32.61 28.01 5.17
CA LEU A 291 -32.82 27.49 6.52
C LEU A 291 -31.46 27.17 7.15
N PRO A 292 -31.16 27.66 8.37
CA PRO A 292 -29.87 27.41 9.01
C PRO A 292 -29.73 25.94 9.40
N ALA A 293 -28.63 25.32 9.01
CA ALA A 293 -28.39 23.91 9.27
C ALA A 293 -28.47 23.55 10.77
N LYS A 294 -29.19 22.49 11.09
CA LYS A 294 -29.42 22.02 12.47
C LYS A 294 -28.18 21.26 12.96
N LYS A 295 -27.44 21.85 13.91
CA LYS A 295 -26.30 21.21 14.57
C LYS A 295 -26.74 19.99 15.41
N ILE A 296 -26.06 18.87 15.26
CA ILE A 296 -26.23 17.62 16.02
C ILE A 296 -25.19 17.57 17.15
N GLY A 297 -25.62 17.19 18.36
CA GLY A 297 -24.74 16.79 19.45
C GLY A 297 -24.37 15.30 19.35
N LEU A 298 -23.08 15.01 19.30
CA LEU A 298 -22.55 13.64 19.36
C LEU A 298 -21.88 13.41 20.73
N ASP A 299 -22.68 13.43 21.79
CA ASP A 299 -22.18 13.37 23.16
C ASP A 299 -21.33 12.12 23.41
N ASN A 300 -20.09 12.34 23.88
CA ASN A 300 -19.06 11.33 24.12
C ASN A 300 -18.51 10.63 22.86
N LEU A 301 -18.72 11.18 21.66
CA LEU A 301 -17.99 10.79 20.44
C LEU A 301 -17.08 11.93 19.96
N GLN A 302 -15.80 11.62 19.81
CA GLN A 302 -14.70 12.53 19.49
C GLN A 302 -14.21 12.34 18.04
N SER A 303 -13.80 13.45 17.44
CA SER A 303 -13.34 13.56 16.04
C SER A 303 -14.04 12.62 15.02
N PRO A 304 -15.38 12.60 14.96
CA PRO A 304 -16.14 11.92 13.89
C PRO A 304 -15.61 12.30 12.48
N ALA A 305 -15.64 11.35 11.54
CA ALA A 305 -14.91 11.42 10.27
C ALA A 305 -15.70 11.01 9.01
N ALA A 306 -16.62 10.05 9.10
CA ALA A 306 -17.36 9.54 7.93
C ALA A 306 -18.75 9.01 8.31
N PHE A 307 -19.69 9.10 7.39
CA PHE A 307 -21.09 8.71 7.58
C PHE A 307 -21.52 7.62 6.58
N LEU A 308 -22.58 6.91 6.92
CA LEU A 308 -23.40 6.11 6.02
C LEU A 308 -24.87 6.25 6.41
N SER A 309 -25.72 6.59 5.45
CA SER A 309 -27.17 6.56 5.59
C SER A 309 -27.71 5.12 5.63
N LEU A 310 -28.49 4.79 6.66
CA LEU A 310 -29.23 3.52 6.74
C LEU A 310 -30.72 3.68 6.45
N GLY A 311 -31.19 4.91 6.20
CA GLY A 311 -32.59 5.22 5.94
C GLY A 311 -32.97 6.64 6.39
N THR A 312 -34.17 6.79 6.97
CA THR A 312 -34.71 8.09 7.39
C THR A 312 -34.20 8.59 8.74
N ASN A 313 -33.99 7.69 9.72
CA ASN A 313 -33.69 8.09 11.11
C ASN A 313 -32.41 7.44 11.70
N GLN A 314 -31.69 6.61 10.94
CA GLN A 314 -30.48 5.93 11.43
C GLN A 314 -29.31 6.10 10.47
N VAL A 315 -28.13 6.30 11.05
CA VAL A 315 -26.86 6.45 10.34
C VAL A 315 -25.76 5.66 11.06
N LEU A 316 -24.74 5.21 10.32
CA LEU A 316 -23.46 4.82 10.93
C LEU A 316 -22.51 6.01 10.92
N ILE A 317 -21.86 6.26 12.05
CA ILE A 317 -20.88 7.34 12.25
C ILE A 317 -19.52 6.73 12.59
N SER A 318 -18.50 6.95 11.76
CA SER A 318 -17.11 6.63 12.12
C SER A 318 -16.57 7.72 13.04
N ALA A 319 -16.23 7.36 14.28
CA ALA A 319 -15.75 8.27 15.32
C ALA A 319 -14.79 7.56 16.30
N GLN A 320 -14.26 8.31 17.26
CA GLN A 320 -13.51 7.78 18.41
C GLN A 320 -14.35 8.02 19.69
N THR A 321 -14.21 7.21 20.75
CA THR A 321 -14.75 7.58 22.09
C THR A 321 -13.83 8.54 22.84
N GLU A 322 -12.53 8.47 22.57
CA GLU A 322 -11.48 9.33 23.12
C GLU A 322 -10.43 9.59 22.02
N LEU A 323 -9.65 10.67 22.13
CA LEU A 323 -8.69 11.08 21.08
C LEU A 323 -7.60 10.02 20.79
N THR A 324 -7.37 9.09 21.72
CA THR A 324 -6.45 7.95 21.64
C THR A 324 -7.05 6.66 21.07
N ALA A 325 -8.38 6.54 20.99
CA ALA A 325 -9.06 5.36 20.48
C ALA A 325 -9.01 5.26 18.95
N PRO A 326 -9.08 4.07 18.34
CA PRO A 326 -9.21 3.92 16.90
C PRO A 326 -10.58 4.42 16.41
N HIS A 327 -10.64 4.95 15.17
CA HIS A 327 -11.91 5.21 14.51
C HIS A 327 -12.66 3.91 14.26
N THR A 328 -13.90 3.84 14.73
CA THR A 328 -14.84 2.73 14.56
C THR A 328 -16.23 3.27 14.29
N TYR A 329 -17.10 2.46 13.70
CA TYR A 329 -18.47 2.86 13.38
C TYR A 329 -19.41 2.62 14.57
N TYR A 330 -20.24 3.62 14.83
CA TYR A 330 -21.32 3.61 15.82
C TYR A 330 -22.65 3.80 15.09
N LEU A 331 -23.66 3.02 15.46
CA LEU A 331 -25.04 3.20 15.00
C LEU A 331 -25.69 4.30 15.84
N TYR A 332 -26.13 5.39 15.18
CA TYR A 332 -26.74 6.57 15.80
C TYR A 332 -28.18 6.76 15.32
N ASP A 333 -29.08 7.11 16.24
CA ASP A 333 -30.50 7.38 15.99
C ASP A 333 -30.76 8.90 16.07
N LEU A 334 -31.27 9.51 14.98
CA LEU A 334 -31.33 10.97 14.81
C LEU A 334 -32.47 11.64 15.60
N GLU A 335 -33.54 10.91 15.93
CA GLU A 335 -34.61 11.35 16.84
C GLU A 335 -34.22 11.20 18.30
N GLN A 336 -33.70 10.02 18.68
CA GLN A 336 -33.36 9.71 20.08
C GLN A 336 -32.03 10.33 20.54
N GLN A 337 -31.21 10.79 19.59
CA GLN A 337 -29.86 11.32 19.82
C GLN A 337 -28.95 10.37 20.61
N SER A 338 -29.18 9.06 20.44
CA SER A 338 -28.47 7.99 21.14
C SER A 338 -27.63 7.16 20.17
N TRP A 339 -26.58 6.54 20.69
CA TRP A 339 -25.68 5.71 19.90
C TRP A 339 -25.27 4.42 20.60
N GLN A 340 -24.86 3.45 19.79
CA GLN A 340 -24.28 2.17 20.23
C GLN A 340 -23.13 1.76 19.30
N PRO A 341 -22.10 1.04 19.77
CA PRO A 341 -21.06 0.51 18.89
C PRO A 341 -21.66 -0.39 17.79
N PHE A 342 -21.11 -0.31 16.59
CA PHE A 342 -21.47 -1.17 15.46
C PHE A 342 -20.25 -2.00 14.98
N SER A 343 -19.08 -1.38 14.82
CA SER A 343 -17.82 -2.08 14.56
C SER A 343 -16.85 -1.98 15.74
N TYR A 344 -15.94 -2.95 15.85
CA TYR A 344 -14.91 -3.01 16.89
C TYR A 344 -13.53 -3.20 16.25
N SER A 345 -12.55 -2.41 16.67
CA SER A 345 -11.15 -2.51 16.21
C SER A 345 -10.31 -3.38 17.15
N PRO A 346 -9.42 -4.26 16.64
CA PRO A 346 -8.58 -5.12 17.48
C PRO A 346 -7.41 -4.38 18.15
N ASP A 347 -7.01 -3.21 17.64
CA ASP A 347 -5.90 -2.44 18.16
C ASP A 347 -6.00 -0.94 17.81
N ALA A 348 -5.29 -0.07 18.55
CA ALA A 348 -5.34 1.38 18.36
C ALA A 348 -4.70 1.89 17.04
N ASN A 349 -4.06 1.02 16.25
CA ASN A 349 -3.48 1.33 14.96
C ASN A 349 -4.35 0.89 13.77
N THR A 350 -5.43 0.14 13.99
CA THR A 350 -6.40 -0.22 12.94
C THR A 350 -7.67 0.61 13.07
N PHE A 351 -8.17 1.14 11.95
CA PHE A 351 -9.27 2.12 11.94
C PHE A 351 -10.21 1.93 10.75
N ASP A 352 -11.49 2.24 10.94
CA ASP A 352 -12.56 2.05 9.96
C ASP A 352 -12.89 3.35 9.21
N PHE A 353 -12.82 3.29 7.88
CA PHE A 353 -13.07 4.44 7.01
C PHE A 353 -13.73 4.01 5.71
N GLY A 354 -14.87 4.62 5.39
CA GLY A 354 -15.68 4.26 4.23
C GLY A 354 -16.55 3.05 4.54
N ALA A 355 -17.86 3.27 4.55
CA ALA A 355 -18.87 2.23 4.67
C ALA A 355 -19.95 2.46 3.61
N ARG A 356 -20.53 1.35 3.12
CA ARG A 356 -21.64 1.36 2.16
C ARG A 356 -22.67 0.29 2.50
N LEU A 357 -23.94 0.67 2.38
CA LEU A 357 -25.10 -0.19 2.52
C LEU A 357 -25.28 -1.03 1.25
N SER A 358 -25.62 -2.31 1.37
CA SER A 358 -25.91 -3.16 0.22
C SER A 358 -27.18 -2.69 -0.51
N PRO A 359 -27.33 -2.98 -1.82
CA PRO A 359 -28.51 -2.61 -2.60
C PRO A 359 -29.83 -3.11 -1.99
N ASN A 360 -29.84 -4.32 -1.43
CA ASN A 360 -31.00 -4.86 -0.71
C ASN A 360 -31.22 -4.29 0.72
N GLY A 361 -30.31 -3.44 1.22
CA GLY A 361 -30.39 -2.82 2.54
C GLY A 361 -30.08 -3.73 3.73
N GLN A 362 -29.64 -4.97 3.51
CA GLN A 362 -29.45 -5.98 4.56
C GLN A 362 -28.02 -6.04 5.12
N GLN A 363 -27.01 -5.55 4.38
CA GLN A 363 -25.60 -5.67 4.75
C GLN A 363 -24.87 -4.33 4.67
N VAL A 364 -23.80 -4.19 5.46
CA VAL A 364 -22.89 -3.05 5.39
C VAL A 364 -21.47 -3.56 5.15
N ALA A 365 -20.87 -3.13 4.05
CA ALA A 365 -19.45 -3.31 3.79
C ALA A 365 -18.68 -2.07 4.27
N LEU A 366 -17.59 -2.27 4.99
CA LEU A 366 -16.68 -1.20 5.42
C LEU A 366 -15.22 -1.57 5.21
N LEU A 367 -14.37 -0.56 4.97
CA LEU A 367 -12.93 -0.72 4.78
C LEU A 367 -12.18 -0.38 6.08
N ARG A 368 -11.42 -1.35 6.59
CA ARG A 368 -10.50 -1.20 7.72
C ARG A 368 -9.07 -1.07 7.22
N ILE A 369 -8.36 -0.07 7.73
CA ILE A 369 -6.98 0.27 7.34
C ILE A 369 -6.07 0.19 8.57
N SER A 370 -4.86 -0.34 8.41
CA SER A 370 -3.82 -0.28 9.45
C SER A 370 -2.90 0.93 9.26
N ARG A 371 -2.47 1.55 10.37
CA ARG A 371 -1.38 2.55 10.40
C ARG A 371 0.01 1.90 10.33
N LEU A 372 0.13 0.61 10.63
CA LEU A 372 1.41 -0.11 10.79
C LEU A 372 1.66 -1.20 9.74
N SER A 373 0.64 -1.63 8.99
CA SER A 373 0.79 -2.59 7.89
C SER A 373 0.15 -2.09 6.60
N SER A 374 0.60 -2.62 5.46
CA SER A 374 -0.01 -2.36 4.16
C SER A 374 -1.30 -3.16 3.92
N VAL A 375 -1.72 -4.00 4.87
CA VAL A 375 -2.92 -4.83 4.74
C VAL A 375 -4.14 -4.00 5.15
N SER A 376 -5.08 -3.86 4.22
CA SER A 376 -6.43 -3.39 4.51
C SER A 376 -7.38 -4.59 4.57
N LEU A 377 -8.58 -4.43 5.13
CA LEU A 377 -9.61 -5.45 5.18
C LEU A 377 -10.94 -4.86 4.71
N ILE A 378 -11.69 -5.60 3.91
CA ILE A 378 -13.13 -5.42 3.83
C ILE A 378 -13.75 -6.23 4.98
N LEU A 379 -14.67 -5.59 5.70
CA LEU A 379 -15.53 -6.25 6.68
C LEU A 379 -16.98 -6.08 6.22
N VAL A 380 -17.72 -7.19 6.09
CA VAL A 380 -19.15 -7.19 5.72
C VAL A 380 -19.96 -7.66 6.92
N PHE A 381 -20.84 -6.79 7.40
CA PHE A 381 -21.74 -7.02 8.52
C PHE A 381 -23.17 -7.23 8.02
N ASP A 382 -23.91 -8.13 8.66
CA ASP A 382 -25.37 -8.19 8.52
C ASP A 382 -26.00 -7.12 9.42
N LEU A 383 -26.90 -6.29 8.87
CA LEU A 383 -27.42 -5.11 9.56
C LEU A 383 -28.48 -5.46 10.62
N GLN A 384 -29.19 -6.58 10.48
CA GLN A 384 -30.23 -7.00 11.40
C GLN A 384 -29.66 -7.61 12.69
N SER A 385 -28.69 -8.51 12.56
CA SER A 385 -27.99 -9.18 13.66
C SER A 385 -26.80 -8.38 14.20
N LYS A 386 -26.21 -7.51 13.37
CA LYS A 386 -24.93 -6.80 13.60
C LYS A 386 -23.70 -7.72 13.64
N GLU A 387 -23.84 -8.97 13.20
CA GLU A 387 -22.73 -9.93 13.16
C GLU A 387 -21.82 -9.69 11.95
N LEU A 388 -20.53 -9.99 12.14
CA LEU A 388 -19.53 -9.96 11.07
C LEU A 388 -19.67 -11.22 10.20
N VAL A 389 -20.35 -11.10 9.06
CA VAL A 389 -20.56 -12.19 8.12
C VAL A 389 -19.26 -12.56 7.39
N GLN A 390 -18.44 -11.56 7.05
CA GLN A 390 -17.25 -11.78 6.22
C GLN A 390 -16.11 -10.80 6.47
N GLN A 391 -14.87 -11.30 6.38
CA GLN A 391 -13.64 -10.51 6.41
C GLN A 391 -12.74 -10.92 5.24
N ILE A 392 -12.43 -9.98 4.34
CA ILE A 392 -11.61 -10.21 3.14
C ILE A 392 -10.33 -9.36 3.23
N PRO A 393 -9.13 -9.97 3.19
CA PRO A 393 -7.88 -9.22 3.23
C PRO A 393 -7.51 -8.63 1.85
N LEU A 394 -6.96 -7.42 1.87
CA LEU A 394 -6.52 -6.66 0.70
C LEU A 394 -5.02 -6.38 0.79
N SER A 395 -4.29 -6.62 -0.31
CA SER A 395 -2.87 -6.24 -0.48
C SER A 395 -2.69 -4.84 -1.09
N GLU A 396 -3.72 -4.29 -1.72
CA GLU A 396 -3.61 -3.16 -2.65
C GLU A 396 -3.94 -1.79 -2.04
N ASN A 397 -3.47 -0.74 -2.71
CA ASN A 397 -3.74 0.65 -2.34
C ASN A 397 -5.16 1.08 -2.75
N ILE A 398 -6.15 0.67 -1.96
CA ILE A 398 -7.57 1.00 -2.20
C ILE A 398 -7.91 2.43 -1.77
N GLY A 399 -8.71 3.11 -2.60
CA GLY A 399 -9.25 4.46 -2.40
C GLY A 399 -10.58 4.42 -1.67
N PHE A 400 -11.66 4.17 -2.41
CA PHE A 400 -13.05 4.06 -1.97
C PHE A 400 -13.62 2.68 -2.30
N LEU A 401 -14.76 2.32 -1.68
CA LEU A 401 -15.53 1.11 -1.95
C LEU A 401 -16.98 1.48 -2.33
N GLU A 402 -17.62 0.66 -3.17
CA GLU A 402 -19.05 0.77 -3.51
C GLU A 402 -19.66 -0.60 -3.88
N TRP A 403 -20.97 -0.80 -3.71
CA TRP A 403 -21.64 -2.06 -4.08
C TRP A 403 -22.08 -2.09 -5.55
N GLN A 404 -21.59 -3.05 -6.32
CA GLN A 404 -22.08 -3.34 -7.68
C GLN A 404 -23.44 -4.05 -7.64
N ASP A 405 -23.57 -5.05 -6.77
CA ASP A 405 -24.77 -5.85 -6.50
C ASP A 405 -24.55 -6.56 -5.15
N ASP A 406 -25.57 -7.23 -4.60
CA ASP A 406 -25.51 -7.86 -3.28
C ASP A 406 -24.40 -8.94 -3.12
N ASN A 407 -23.71 -9.35 -4.20
CA ASN A 407 -22.60 -10.31 -4.16
C ASN A 407 -21.24 -9.69 -4.57
N HIS A 408 -21.19 -8.42 -4.98
CA HIS A 408 -19.97 -7.80 -5.53
C HIS A 408 -19.73 -6.38 -5.01
N LEU A 409 -18.52 -6.17 -4.50
CA LEU A 409 -17.98 -4.84 -4.19
C LEU A 409 -17.02 -4.37 -5.28
N LEU A 410 -16.95 -3.07 -5.50
CA LEU A 410 -16.01 -2.39 -6.38
C LEU A 410 -15.13 -1.44 -5.59
N LEU A 411 -13.83 -1.43 -5.87
CA LEU A 411 -12.83 -0.66 -5.16
C LEU A 411 -12.02 0.22 -6.13
N THR A 412 -11.85 1.51 -5.83
CA THR A 412 -11.00 2.41 -6.63
C THR A 412 -9.53 2.29 -6.25
N HIS A 413 -8.59 2.52 -7.18
CA HIS A 413 -7.15 2.51 -6.88
C HIS A 413 -6.64 3.90 -6.44
N ARG A 414 -6.20 4.03 -5.19
CA ARG A 414 -5.84 5.29 -4.51
C ARG A 414 -4.77 6.13 -5.22
N LEU A 415 -3.88 5.52 -6.00
CA LEU A 415 -2.83 6.25 -6.73
C LEU A 415 -3.25 6.69 -8.14
N GLY A 416 -4.54 6.66 -8.48
CA GLY A 416 -5.03 7.16 -9.78
C GLY A 416 -4.62 6.32 -10.98
N LYS A 417 -4.53 4.98 -10.82
CA LYS A 417 -4.42 4.06 -11.97
C LYS A 417 -5.78 3.94 -12.66
N PRO A 418 -5.84 3.70 -13.98
CA PRO A 418 -7.06 3.33 -14.70
C PRO A 418 -7.42 1.86 -14.48
N ILE A 419 -7.60 1.47 -13.21
CA ILE A 419 -8.08 0.15 -12.79
C ILE A 419 -9.06 0.29 -11.62
N LEU A 420 -9.96 -0.69 -11.51
CA LEU A 420 -10.78 -0.97 -10.35
C LEU A 420 -10.52 -2.41 -9.90
N TYR A 421 -10.85 -2.72 -8.66
CA TYR A 421 -10.89 -4.11 -8.19
C TYR A 421 -12.34 -4.49 -7.94
N ARG A 422 -12.80 -5.61 -8.50
CA ARG A 422 -14.08 -6.21 -8.13
C ARG A 422 -13.83 -7.38 -7.18
N VAL A 423 -14.58 -7.41 -6.09
CA VAL A 423 -14.50 -8.44 -5.05
C VAL A 423 -15.81 -9.20 -5.04
N ASN A 424 -15.78 -10.48 -5.44
CA ASN A 424 -16.92 -11.37 -5.33
C ASN A 424 -16.98 -11.91 -3.90
N LEU A 425 -18.08 -11.65 -3.19
CA LEU A 425 -18.25 -12.03 -1.78
C LEU A 425 -18.42 -13.55 -1.61
N VAL A 426 -19.04 -14.23 -2.56
CA VAL A 426 -19.31 -15.68 -2.49
C VAL A 426 -18.02 -16.51 -2.63
N SER A 427 -17.15 -16.17 -3.59
CA SER A 427 -15.90 -16.88 -3.86
C SER A 427 -14.67 -16.27 -3.15
N GLN A 428 -14.81 -15.05 -2.62
CA GLN A 428 -13.72 -14.21 -2.09
C GLN A 428 -12.66 -13.85 -3.13
N ALA A 429 -12.94 -14.05 -4.42
CA ALA A 429 -12.05 -13.68 -5.51
C ALA A 429 -11.97 -12.16 -5.67
N ILE A 430 -10.75 -11.67 -5.93
CA ILE A 430 -10.47 -10.29 -6.29
C ILE A 430 -9.93 -10.30 -7.73
N GLU A 431 -10.57 -9.55 -8.61
CA GLU A 431 -10.21 -9.39 -10.02
C GLU A 431 -9.91 -7.91 -10.34
N GLU A 432 -8.95 -7.67 -11.23
CA GLU A 432 -8.63 -6.33 -11.73
C GLU A 432 -9.47 -6.03 -12.98
N LEU A 433 -10.26 -4.95 -12.93
CA LEU A 433 -11.00 -4.41 -14.06
C LEU A 433 -10.26 -3.20 -14.62
N ALA A 434 -9.71 -3.32 -15.83
CA ALA A 434 -9.11 -2.19 -16.53
C ALA A 434 -10.18 -1.17 -16.96
N THR A 435 -9.89 0.13 -16.82
CA THR A 435 -10.82 1.20 -17.18
C THR A 435 -10.21 2.18 -18.19
N THR A 436 -11.06 2.96 -18.87
CA THR A 436 -10.59 4.01 -19.81
C THR A 436 -10.20 5.32 -19.14
N LYS A 437 -10.42 5.43 -17.81
CA LYS A 437 -10.11 6.61 -16.97
C LYS A 437 -9.78 6.17 -15.55
N PRO A 438 -8.88 6.87 -14.84
CA PRO A 438 -8.70 6.66 -13.40
C PRO A 438 -9.88 7.27 -12.63
N TRP A 439 -10.55 6.41 -11.86
CA TRP A 439 -11.65 6.79 -10.98
C TRP A 439 -11.13 7.09 -9.59
N TRP A 440 -11.45 8.27 -9.06
CA TRP A 440 -11.16 8.61 -7.66
C TRP A 440 -12.17 7.92 -6.75
N GLN A 441 -13.44 8.17 -7.03
CA GLN A 441 -14.60 7.66 -6.29
C GLN A 441 -15.70 7.30 -7.31
N LEU A 442 -16.42 6.22 -7.02
CA LEU A 442 -17.66 5.82 -7.68
C LEU A 442 -18.78 5.82 -6.65
N MET A 443 -20.03 6.01 -7.10
CA MET A 443 -21.24 5.90 -6.29
C MET A 443 -22.40 5.38 -7.11
N ARG A 444 -23.38 4.80 -6.40
CA ARG A 444 -24.63 4.28 -6.94
C ARG A 444 -25.80 4.79 -6.10
N SER A 445 -26.83 5.35 -6.73
CA SER A 445 -28.11 5.69 -6.07
C SER A 445 -29.06 4.48 -6.05
N ARG A 446 -30.14 4.51 -5.25
CA ARG A 446 -31.06 3.37 -5.12
C ARG A 446 -31.83 3.03 -6.39
N ASN A 447 -31.94 3.97 -7.33
CA ASN A 447 -32.49 3.76 -8.66
C ASN A 447 -31.48 3.23 -9.70
N ASP A 448 -30.32 2.70 -9.25
CA ASP A 448 -29.24 2.13 -10.07
C ASP A 448 -28.61 3.09 -11.09
N GLN A 449 -28.69 4.40 -10.84
CA GLN A 449 -27.87 5.37 -11.56
C GLN A 449 -26.46 5.39 -10.94
N TRP A 450 -25.46 5.33 -11.81
CA TRP A 450 -24.05 5.35 -11.42
C TRP A 450 -23.45 6.74 -11.63
N PHE A 451 -22.62 7.14 -10.69
CA PHE A 451 -21.93 8.43 -10.68
C PHE A 451 -20.44 8.23 -10.36
N GLY A 452 -19.58 9.13 -10.84
CA GLY A 452 -18.15 9.02 -10.58
C GLY A 452 -17.40 10.34 -10.65
N ILE A 453 -16.38 10.46 -9.81
CA ILE A 453 -15.33 11.48 -9.95
C ILE A 453 -14.20 10.86 -10.76
N SER A 454 -13.99 11.37 -11.97
CA SER A 454 -12.85 11.01 -12.82
C SER A 454 -11.74 12.05 -12.74
N TYR A 455 -10.51 11.56 -12.80
CA TYR A 455 -9.30 12.38 -12.90
C TYR A 455 -8.79 12.35 -14.35
N PRO A 456 -8.47 13.50 -14.99
CA PRO A 456 -7.84 13.49 -16.31
C PRO A 456 -6.45 12.83 -16.27
N THR A 457 -6.12 12.11 -17.33
CA THR A 457 -4.93 11.25 -17.48
C THR A 457 -3.63 12.00 -17.78
N ASP A 458 -3.58 13.31 -17.52
CA ASP A 458 -2.37 14.12 -17.64
C ASP A 458 -1.53 13.95 -16.36
N GLU A 459 -0.62 12.98 -16.38
CA GLU A 459 0.27 12.65 -15.25
C GLU A 459 1.34 13.72 -14.93
N SER A 460 1.31 14.91 -15.57
CA SER A 460 2.26 15.99 -15.26
C SER A 460 2.09 16.47 -13.80
N ALA A 461 2.98 16.00 -12.92
CA ALA A 461 2.97 16.33 -11.50
C ALA A 461 3.13 17.84 -11.31
N ARG A 462 2.11 18.50 -10.74
CA ARG A 462 2.10 19.97 -10.64
C ARG A 462 2.77 20.40 -9.35
N PHE A 463 3.99 20.88 -9.48
CA PHE A 463 4.76 21.46 -8.38
C PHE A 463 4.52 22.97 -8.30
N PHE A 464 4.17 23.40 -7.09
CA PHE A 464 3.87 24.79 -6.77
C PHE A 464 4.84 25.32 -5.74
N GLN A 465 5.16 26.60 -5.85
CA GLN A 465 5.75 27.39 -4.78
C GLN A 465 4.72 28.38 -4.23
N THR A 466 4.80 28.64 -2.93
CA THR A 466 4.06 29.75 -2.29
C THR A 466 4.84 30.25 -1.08
N ALA A 467 4.53 31.47 -0.64
CA ALA A 467 5.02 31.97 0.64
C ALA A 467 4.44 31.13 1.80
N VAL A 468 5.23 30.94 2.85
CA VAL A 468 4.85 30.21 4.08
C VAL A 468 3.55 30.72 4.75
N THR A 469 3.11 31.94 4.44
CA THR A 469 1.81 32.47 4.94
C THR A 469 0.58 31.81 4.29
N LEU A 470 0.70 31.17 3.12
CA LEU A 470 -0.43 30.65 2.30
C LEU A 470 -1.48 31.71 1.87
N GLU A 471 -1.25 32.99 2.16
CA GLU A 471 -2.14 34.10 1.78
C GLU A 471 -1.97 34.48 0.30
N GLN A 472 -0.87 34.06 -0.31
CA GLN A 472 -0.56 34.28 -1.72
C GLN A 472 -0.98 33.05 -2.55
N ALA A 473 -1.64 33.31 -3.68
CA ALA A 473 -2.02 32.25 -4.62
C ALA A 473 -0.75 31.47 -5.07
N PRO A 474 -0.78 30.13 -5.05
CA PRO A 474 0.38 29.31 -5.36
C PRO A 474 0.80 29.49 -6.82
N GLN A 475 2.09 29.70 -7.05
CA GLN A 475 2.64 29.87 -8.39
C GLN A 475 3.14 28.53 -8.92
N ARG A 476 2.67 28.13 -10.09
CA ARG A 476 3.22 26.99 -10.84
C ARG A 476 4.67 27.31 -11.19
N LEU A 477 5.58 26.46 -10.74
CA LEU A 477 7.03 26.66 -10.88
C LEU A 477 7.50 26.57 -12.33
N PHE A 478 7.28 25.41 -12.97
CA PHE A 478 7.71 25.07 -14.33
C PHE A 478 7.02 23.78 -14.78
N ASN A 479 7.41 23.23 -15.93
CA ASN A 479 7.04 21.87 -16.34
C ASN A 479 8.10 20.89 -15.83
N VAL A 480 7.66 19.81 -15.19
CA VAL A 480 8.47 18.64 -14.85
C VAL A 480 8.09 17.45 -15.73
N PRO A 481 8.95 16.43 -15.86
CA PRO A 481 8.58 15.14 -16.43
C PRO A 481 7.37 14.50 -15.71
N ALA A 482 6.50 13.77 -16.42
CA ALA A 482 5.42 13.00 -15.79
C ALA A 482 5.93 11.85 -14.89
N THR A 483 7.17 11.40 -15.13
CA THR A 483 7.93 10.48 -14.27
C THR A 483 8.22 11.08 -12.88
N ALA A 484 8.21 12.40 -12.73
CA ALA A 484 8.47 13.10 -11.47
C ALA A 484 7.44 12.73 -10.39
N LYS A 485 7.92 12.26 -9.23
CA LYS A 485 7.08 11.91 -8.08
C LYS A 485 7.33 12.81 -6.86
N GLU A 486 8.55 13.33 -6.66
CA GLU A 486 8.90 14.33 -5.63
C GLU A 486 9.90 15.37 -6.19
N LEU A 487 9.87 16.60 -5.68
CA LEU A 487 10.77 17.70 -6.05
C LEU A 487 11.20 18.44 -4.77
N ALA A 488 12.46 18.84 -4.69
CA ALA A 488 13.00 19.72 -3.66
C ALA A 488 14.00 20.71 -4.26
N LEU A 489 14.20 21.86 -3.61
CA LEU A 489 15.19 22.86 -4.03
C LEU A 489 16.62 22.34 -3.83
N SER A 490 17.51 22.65 -4.77
CA SER A 490 18.95 22.46 -4.59
C SER A 490 19.60 23.71 -3.96
N HIS A 491 20.81 23.53 -3.44
CA HIS A 491 21.68 24.65 -3.06
C HIS A 491 22.30 25.35 -4.28
N THR A 492 22.35 24.67 -5.44
CA THR A 492 22.70 25.27 -6.73
C THR A 492 21.49 26.03 -7.28
N ALA A 493 21.61 27.35 -7.45
CA ALA A 493 20.52 28.18 -7.96
C ALA A 493 20.05 27.72 -9.37
N GLY A 494 18.73 27.69 -9.58
CA GLY A 494 18.10 27.17 -10.80
C GLY A 494 17.90 25.65 -10.84
N TRP A 495 18.60 24.90 -9.98
CA TRP A 495 18.54 23.44 -9.93
C TRP A 495 17.68 22.91 -8.78
N TYR A 496 17.19 21.69 -8.97
CA TYR A 496 16.30 20.97 -8.07
C TYR A 496 16.77 19.54 -7.89
N TYR A 497 16.44 18.93 -6.75
CA TYR A 497 16.46 17.48 -6.58
C TYR A 497 15.12 16.92 -7.04
N LEU A 498 15.16 15.99 -7.99
CA LEU A 498 14.00 15.40 -8.65
C LEU A 498 13.99 13.88 -8.37
N VAL A 499 12.95 13.38 -7.70
CA VAL A 499 12.73 11.93 -7.57
C VAL A 499 11.73 11.49 -8.62
N GLU A 500 12.05 10.43 -9.34
CA GLU A 500 11.24 9.88 -10.43
C GLU A 500 10.97 8.39 -10.26
N LEU A 501 9.82 7.96 -10.79
CA LEU A 501 9.52 6.56 -11.07
C LEU A 501 9.72 6.32 -12.57
N GLN A 502 10.63 5.41 -12.91
CA GLN A 502 10.84 4.83 -14.24
C GLN A 502 10.12 3.45 -14.29
N PRO A 503 10.02 2.76 -15.44
CA PRO A 503 9.27 1.50 -15.55
C PRO A 503 9.73 0.37 -14.60
N ASP A 504 11.04 0.23 -14.39
CA ASP A 504 11.65 -0.85 -13.59
C ASP A 504 12.46 -0.35 -12.37
N SER A 505 12.46 0.96 -12.11
CA SER A 505 13.36 1.61 -11.15
C SER A 505 12.84 2.97 -10.65
N TRP A 506 13.46 3.45 -9.57
CA TRP A 506 13.36 4.83 -9.09
C TRP A 506 14.72 5.51 -9.25
N SER A 507 14.72 6.81 -9.54
CA SER A 507 15.92 7.62 -9.66
C SER A 507 15.81 8.95 -8.92
N LEU A 508 16.90 9.37 -8.30
CA LEU A 508 17.13 10.75 -7.87
C LEU A 508 18.04 11.42 -8.91
N ALA A 509 17.60 12.57 -9.42
CA ALA A 509 18.38 13.39 -10.33
C ALA A 509 18.55 14.82 -9.79
N HIS A 510 19.59 15.49 -10.26
CA HIS A 510 19.72 16.94 -10.27
C HIS A 510 19.07 17.46 -11.56
N PHE A 511 18.17 18.42 -11.45
CA PHE A 511 17.33 18.89 -12.57
C PHE A 511 17.37 20.42 -12.68
N ASP A 512 17.74 20.95 -13.85
CA ASP A 512 17.66 22.37 -14.18
C ASP A 512 16.29 22.68 -14.81
N ALA A 513 15.51 23.50 -14.12
CA ALA A 513 14.18 23.90 -14.57
C ALA A 513 14.17 24.81 -15.82
N SER A 514 15.30 25.45 -16.15
CA SER A 514 15.41 26.43 -17.24
C SER A 514 15.81 25.80 -18.58
N SER A 515 16.67 24.78 -18.55
CA SER A 515 17.11 24.02 -19.74
C SER A 515 16.38 22.68 -19.90
N GLY A 516 15.84 22.13 -18.81
CA GLY A 516 15.37 20.74 -18.74
C GLY A 516 16.51 19.72 -18.58
N GLU A 517 17.74 20.16 -18.32
CA GLU A 517 18.88 19.26 -18.09
C GLU A 517 18.67 18.40 -16.85
N ARG A 518 19.10 17.12 -16.94
CA ARG A 518 18.91 16.10 -15.91
C ARG A 518 20.19 15.30 -15.74
N VAL A 519 20.81 15.39 -14.57
CA VAL A 519 21.98 14.60 -14.17
C VAL A 519 21.52 13.57 -13.14
N GLU A 520 21.64 12.28 -13.43
CA GLU A 520 21.26 11.23 -12.47
C GLU A 520 22.29 11.13 -11.34
N LEU A 521 21.82 11.17 -10.09
CA LEU A 521 22.66 11.12 -8.89
C LEU A 521 22.64 9.73 -8.23
N TYR A 522 21.50 9.03 -8.30
CA TYR A 522 21.31 7.71 -7.72
C TYR A 522 20.11 7.00 -8.35
N ALA A 523 20.19 5.68 -8.51
CA ALA A 523 19.09 4.84 -9.00
C ALA A 523 19.01 3.52 -8.22
N THR A 524 17.80 3.00 -8.06
CA THR A 524 17.51 1.74 -7.34
C THR A 524 16.19 1.14 -7.83
N LYS A 525 15.87 -0.09 -7.41
CA LYS A 525 14.54 -0.70 -7.65
C LYS A 525 13.51 -0.29 -6.60
N ASP A 526 13.97 0.09 -5.40
CA ASP A 526 13.11 0.45 -4.28
C ASP A 526 12.61 1.91 -4.37
N PRO A 527 11.43 2.24 -3.83
CA PRO A 527 10.97 3.63 -3.76
C PRO A 527 11.96 4.55 -3.04
N ILE A 528 12.47 5.54 -3.78
CA ILE A 528 13.23 6.66 -3.22
C ILE A 528 12.25 7.64 -2.58
N ARG A 529 12.61 8.14 -1.40
CA ARG A 529 12.00 9.31 -0.78
C ARG A 529 13.08 10.32 -0.47
N PHE A 530 12.96 11.55 -0.96
CA PHE A 530 13.84 12.63 -0.52
C PHE A 530 13.39 13.07 0.88
N ILE A 531 14.33 13.55 1.71
CA ILE A 531 14.01 14.01 3.07
C ILE A 531 14.50 15.43 3.28
N GLN A 532 15.80 15.66 3.06
CA GLN A 532 16.45 16.97 3.19
C GLN A 532 17.83 16.95 2.50
N ALA A 533 18.26 18.07 1.92
CA ALA A 533 19.65 18.27 1.50
C ALA A 533 20.48 18.86 2.66
N HIS A 534 21.78 18.54 2.70
CA HIS A 534 22.68 19.03 3.74
C HIS A 534 23.04 20.51 3.50
N PRO A 535 22.87 21.42 4.48
CA PRO A 535 22.96 22.87 4.27
C PRO A 535 24.25 23.40 3.59
N SER A 536 25.36 22.67 3.71
CA SER A 536 26.70 23.11 3.28
C SER A 536 27.59 22.02 2.64
N GLN A 537 27.07 20.82 2.35
CA GLN A 537 27.85 19.68 1.83
C GLN A 537 27.08 19.00 0.69
N PRO A 538 27.73 18.26 -0.23
CA PRO A 538 27.06 17.49 -1.28
C PRO A 538 26.40 16.20 -0.71
N LEU A 539 25.68 16.31 0.40
CA LEU A 539 24.99 15.19 1.04
C LEU A 539 23.47 15.39 0.95
N VAL A 540 22.74 14.32 0.64
CA VAL A 540 21.28 14.27 0.66
C VAL A 540 20.82 13.13 1.54
N LEU A 541 19.90 13.43 2.47
CA LEU A 541 19.24 12.42 3.29
C LEU A 541 18.07 11.81 2.51
N LEU A 542 18.09 10.49 2.36
CA LEU A 542 17.09 9.68 1.67
C LEU A 542 16.43 8.68 2.62
N GLY A 543 15.15 8.44 2.37
CA GLY A 543 14.42 7.28 2.89
C GLY A 543 14.41 6.17 1.85
N LEU A 544 14.98 5.02 2.16
CA LEU A 544 15.10 3.85 1.28
C LEU A 544 14.74 2.58 2.08
N GLN A 545 13.85 1.73 1.56
CA GLN A 545 13.43 0.48 2.23
C GLN A 545 12.95 0.67 3.69
N GLY A 546 12.35 1.83 4.02
CA GLY A 546 11.93 2.19 5.39
C GLY A 546 13.06 2.63 6.33
N ARG A 547 14.30 2.74 5.84
CA ARG A 547 15.52 3.12 6.56
C ARG A 547 16.03 4.48 6.08
N LEU A 548 16.94 5.09 6.84
CA LEU A 548 17.66 6.31 6.47
C LEU A 548 19.03 6.01 5.86
N ALA A 549 19.37 6.72 4.79
CA ALA A 549 20.68 6.73 4.16
C ALA A 549 21.10 8.15 3.75
N LEU A 550 22.39 8.44 3.81
CA LEU A 550 23.00 9.63 3.23
C LEU A 550 23.57 9.26 1.86
N LEU A 551 23.23 10.03 0.83
CA LEU A 551 23.84 9.97 -0.49
C LEU A 551 24.82 11.14 -0.64
N ASP A 552 26.07 10.86 -0.98
CA ASP A 552 27.00 11.86 -1.52
C ASP A 552 26.68 12.10 -3.01
N THR A 553 26.20 13.30 -3.33
CA THR A 553 25.79 13.69 -4.69
C THR A 553 26.98 14.03 -5.59
N SER A 554 28.20 14.11 -5.06
CA SER A 554 29.43 14.33 -5.82
C SER A 554 30.14 13.03 -6.22
N SER A 555 29.94 11.94 -5.46
CA SER A 555 30.55 10.62 -5.73
C SER A 555 29.53 9.51 -6.05
N GLY A 556 28.25 9.72 -5.80
CA GLY A 556 27.19 8.70 -5.87
C GLY A 556 27.22 7.68 -4.72
N ALA A 557 28.09 7.88 -3.71
CA ALA A 557 28.25 6.94 -2.60
C ALA A 557 27.06 7.00 -1.63
N LEU A 558 26.45 5.85 -1.34
CA LEU A 558 25.35 5.72 -0.39
C LEU A 558 25.81 5.09 0.93
N GLN A 559 25.67 5.83 2.03
CA GLN A 559 25.96 5.40 3.40
C GLN A 559 24.67 5.20 4.20
N TRP A 560 24.45 3.99 4.71
CA TRP A 560 23.31 3.72 5.61
C TRP A 560 23.53 4.39 6.97
N VAL A 561 22.59 5.27 7.37
CA VAL A 561 22.54 5.88 8.71
C VAL A 561 22.02 4.87 9.73
N THR A 562 21.04 4.05 9.33
CA THR A 562 20.30 3.11 10.19
C THR A 562 20.46 1.67 9.73
N ASN A 563 20.54 0.72 10.67
CA ASN A 563 20.56 -0.71 10.36
C ASN A 563 19.17 -1.24 9.94
N SER A 564 19.05 -2.53 9.60
CA SER A 564 17.82 -3.15 9.08
C SER A 564 16.74 -3.45 10.14
N GLN A 565 17.02 -3.25 11.43
CA GLN A 565 16.09 -3.46 12.55
C GLN A 565 15.63 -2.15 13.21
N GLN A 566 16.17 -1.00 12.83
CA GLN A 566 15.75 0.31 13.35
C GLN A 566 14.47 0.78 12.65
N GLN A 567 13.40 0.99 13.42
CA GLN A 567 12.13 1.55 12.92
C GLN A 567 12.10 3.06 13.16
N VAL A 568 12.42 3.82 12.10
CA VAL A 568 12.40 5.28 12.10
C VAL A 568 10.99 5.79 11.82
N ALA A 569 10.53 6.80 12.57
CA ALA A 569 9.29 7.50 12.21
C ALA A 569 9.49 8.27 10.89
N TYR A 570 8.62 7.99 9.92
CA TYR A 570 8.80 8.45 8.53
C TYR A 570 9.04 9.96 8.38
N ASN A 571 8.47 10.81 9.25
CA ASN A 571 8.42 12.26 9.03
C ASN A 571 9.18 13.12 10.06
N SER A 572 9.96 12.51 10.95
CA SER A 572 10.60 13.17 12.10
C SER A 572 12.14 13.11 12.01
N SER A 573 12.69 13.62 10.91
CA SER A 573 14.13 13.67 10.66
C SER A 573 14.57 15.10 10.32
N TYR A 574 15.71 15.54 10.83
CA TYR A 574 16.28 16.87 10.59
C TYR A 574 17.81 16.81 10.48
N LEU A 575 18.35 17.41 9.43
CA LEU A 575 19.78 17.42 9.10
C LEU A 575 20.38 18.81 9.39
N SER A 576 21.39 18.86 10.27
CA SER A 576 22.21 20.03 10.56
C SER A 576 23.56 19.97 9.82
N GLN A 577 24.47 20.93 10.09
CA GLN A 577 25.83 20.95 9.53
C GLN A 577 26.76 19.85 10.09
N GLU A 578 26.42 19.26 11.24
CA GLU A 578 27.28 18.33 12.00
C GLU A 578 26.58 17.00 12.34
N ALA A 579 25.24 17.01 12.39
CA ALA A 579 24.47 15.89 12.90
C ALA A 579 23.11 15.75 12.22
N LEU A 580 22.64 14.50 12.16
CA LEU A 580 21.30 14.13 11.78
C LEU A 580 20.52 13.69 13.01
N TYR A 581 19.35 14.27 13.24
CA TYR A 581 18.42 13.88 14.29
C TYR A 581 17.25 13.13 13.68
N TYR A 582 16.90 11.95 14.19
CA TYR A 582 15.71 11.21 13.76
C TYR A 582 15.03 10.51 14.93
N ALA A 583 13.69 10.48 14.95
CA ALA A 583 12.97 9.68 15.93
C ALA A 583 12.84 8.22 15.51
N GLU A 584 13.05 7.30 16.45
CA GLU A 584 12.85 5.86 16.30
C GLU A 584 11.98 5.31 17.43
N GLU A 585 11.25 4.22 17.16
CA GLU A 585 10.60 3.43 18.21
C GLU A 585 11.48 2.24 18.59
N ARG A 586 11.78 2.13 19.88
CA ARG A 586 12.66 1.08 20.44
C ARG A 586 11.96 0.40 21.62
N ALA A 587 11.53 -0.84 21.39
CA ALA A 587 10.82 -1.68 22.38
C ALA A 587 9.57 -1.00 22.99
N GLY A 588 8.70 -0.44 22.15
CA GLY A 588 7.46 0.21 22.59
C GLY A 588 7.64 1.61 23.17
N ARG A 589 8.80 2.24 22.97
CA ARG A 589 9.12 3.59 23.46
C ARG A 589 9.73 4.45 22.37
N TRP A 590 9.30 5.70 22.32
CA TRP A 590 9.79 6.69 21.38
C TRP A 590 11.02 7.42 21.94
N GLN A 591 12.03 7.60 21.09
CA GLN A 591 13.22 8.40 21.37
C GLN A 591 13.70 9.11 20.10
N VAL A 592 14.52 10.15 20.25
CA VAL A 592 15.33 10.68 19.14
C VAL A 592 16.73 10.09 19.21
N THR A 593 17.30 9.77 18.05
CA THR A 593 18.72 9.43 17.90
C THR A 593 19.43 10.56 17.16
N ARG A 594 20.52 11.08 17.76
CA ARG A 594 21.52 11.89 17.08
C ARG A 594 22.50 10.95 16.39
N TYR A 595 22.69 11.14 15.09
CA TYR A 595 23.74 10.52 14.30
C TYR A 595 24.77 11.61 13.93
N ASP A 596 26.02 11.38 14.31
CA ASP A 596 27.14 12.29 14.07
C ASP A 596 27.67 12.13 12.63
N LEU A 597 27.68 13.19 11.82
CA LEU A 597 28.04 13.08 10.40
C LEU A 597 29.53 12.78 10.19
N THR A 598 30.39 13.22 11.11
CA THR A 598 31.86 13.07 11.00
C THR A 598 32.34 11.71 11.51
N SER A 599 31.80 11.24 12.65
CA SER A 599 32.24 10.00 13.31
C SER A 599 31.33 8.79 13.07
N GLY A 600 30.13 9.00 12.52
CA GLY A 600 29.11 7.95 12.35
C GLY A 600 28.51 7.43 13.66
N GLN A 601 28.85 8.03 14.80
CA GLN A 601 28.36 7.58 16.11
C GLN A 601 26.88 7.96 16.31
N GLN A 602 26.15 7.08 17.00
CA GLN A 602 24.76 7.30 17.40
C GLN A 602 24.66 7.50 18.91
N SER A 603 23.92 8.52 19.35
CA SER A 603 23.52 8.72 20.75
C SER A 603 22.01 8.94 20.85
N ALA A 604 21.39 8.37 21.89
CA ALA A 604 19.95 8.45 22.12
C ALA A 604 19.60 9.62 23.05
N VAL A 605 18.58 10.40 22.66
CA VAL A 605 17.95 11.46 23.43
C VAL A 605 16.54 10.99 23.78
N VAL A 606 16.35 10.58 25.03
CA VAL A 606 15.12 9.97 25.53
C VAL A 606 14.10 11.04 25.93
N GLY A 607 12.81 10.76 25.75
CA GLY A 607 11.70 11.64 26.14
C GLY A 607 11.11 12.47 25.00
N TYR A 608 11.77 12.51 23.84
CA TYR A 608 11.35 13.32 22.68
C TYR A 608 10.99 12.48 21.45
N ARG A 609 10.07 13.02 20.63
CA ARG A 609 9.65 12.56 19.31
C ARG A 609 10.14 13.46 18.17
N PHE A 610 10.69 14.63 18.49
CA PHE A 610 11.34 15.54 17.55
C PHE A 610 12.49 16.24 18.27
N LEU A 611 13.57 16.50 17.53
CA LEU A 611 14.65 17.37 17.93
C LEU A 611 15.24 18.01 16.67
N ALA A 612 15.42 19.33 16.68
CA ALA A 612 16.12 20.07 15.64
C ALA A 612 16.96 21.20 16.28
N PRO A 613 18.25 21.37 15.92
CA PRO A 613 19.02 22.52 16.35
C PRO A 613 18.46 23.81 15.76
N TRP A 614 18.41 24.85 16.59
CA TRP A 614 17.95 26.19 16.25
C TRP A 614 18.84 27.21 16.97
N GLN A 615 19.56 28.03 16.19
CA GLN A 615 20.59 28.94 16.70
C GLN A 615 21.64 28.20 17.57
N GLN A 616 21.80 28.54 18.85
CA GLN A 616 22.66 27.84 19.83
C GLN A 616 21.86 26.93 20.79
N GLN A 617 20.62 26.58 20.43
CA GLN A 617 19.67 25.82 21.23
C GLN A 617 19.08 24.68 20.39
N TYR A 618 18.13 23.95 20.97
CA TYR A 618 17.32 22.97 20.24
C TYR A 618 15.84 23.22 20.42
N LEU A 619 15.05 22.93 19.39
CA LEU A 619 13.61 22.77 19.48
C LEU A 619 13.30 21.28 19.60
N ALA A 620 12.41 20.91 20.50
CA ALA A 620 11.98 19.53 20.69
C ALA A 620 10.46 19.42 20.77
N MET A 621 9.94 18.23 20.50
CA MET A 621 8.58 17.82 20.86
C MET A 621 8.69 16.57 21.72
N ASP A 622 8.03 16.55 22.88
CA ASP A 622 8.03 15.39 23.76
C ASP A 622 7.14 14.24 23.25
N THR A 623 7.06 13.14 23.99
CA THR A 623 6.18 12.01 23.65
C THR A 623 4.71 12.39 23.59
N ASP A 624 4.32 13.45 24.30
CA ASP A 624 2.94 13.84 24.57
C ASP A 624 2.48 15.00 23.68
N GLY A 625 3.30 15.38 22.68
CA GLY A 625 3.00 16.38 21.66
C GLY A 625 3.30 17.82 22.06
N GLN A 626 3.86 18.07 23.24
CA GLN A 626 4.20 19.43 23.70
C GLN A 626 5.57 19.85 23.15
N PHE A 627 5.65 21.06 22.62
CA PHE A 627 6.92 21.62 22.11
C PHE A 627 7.71 22.34 23.20
N TRP A 628 9.04 22.30 23.08
CA TRP A 628 10.00 22.83 24.04
C TRP A 628 11.18 23.52 23.35
N ARG A 629 11.80 24.50 24.02
CA ARG A 629 13.20 24.87 23.78
C ARG A 629 14.10 24.16 24.78
N LEU A 630 15.21 23.61 24.30
CA LEU A 630 16.25 23.00 25.11
C LEU A 630 17.57 23.77 24.99
N SER A 631 18.43 23.67 25.99
CA SER A 631 19.80 24.20 25.96
C SER A 631 20.69 23.41 24.98
N ALA A 632 21.95 23.83 24.82
CA ALA A 632 22.94 23.08 24.02
C ALA A 632 23.20 21.67 24.60
N GLU A 633 23.03 21.52 25.91
CA GLU A 633 23.13 20.30 26.71
C GLU A 633 21.82 19.47 26.70
N LEU A 634 20.80 19.93 25.97
CA LEU A 634 19.46 19.33 25.85
C LEU A 634 18.60 19.41 27.14
N GLU A 635 18.92 20.31 28.06
CA GLU A 635 18.08 20.59 29.24
C GLU A 635 16.86 21.46 28.86
N PRO A 636 15.63 21.15 29.31
CA PRO A 636 14.44 21.92 28.95
C PRO A 636 14.42 23.32 29.58
N LEU A 637 14.42 24.35 28.75
CA LEU A 637 14.47 25.76 29.15
C LEU A 637 13.07 26.37 29.30
N GLN A 638 12.21 26.16 28.31
CA GLN A 638 10.82 26.61 28.34
C GLN A 638 9.92 25.74 27.45
N PRO A 639 8.65 25.51 27.84
CA PRO A 639 7.64 25.04 26.89
C PRO A 639 7.38 26.14 25.85
N LEU A 640 6.89 25.72 24.69
CA LEU A 640 6.41 26.60 23.62
C LEU A 640 4.87 26.57 23.59
N PRO A 641 4.19 27.64 23.14
CA PRO A 641 2.72 27.71 23.08
C PRO A 641 2.14 26.92 21.89
N LEU A 642 2.68 25.74 21.62
CA LEU A 642 2.17 24.74 20.68
C LEU A 642 2.20 23.37 21.35
N LYS A 643 1.03 22.72 21.41
CA LYS A 643 0.89 21.31 21.80
C LYS A 643 -0.03 20.62 20.80
N LEU A 644 0.39 19.45 20.33
CA LEU A 644 -0.38 18.60 19.42
C LEU A 644 -1.08 17.49 20.20
N LEU A 645 -2.20 17.04 19.66
CA LEU A 645 -2.97 15.92 20.18
C LEU A 645 -2.35 14.58 19.72
N ALA A 646 -2.60 13.51 20.47
CA ALA A 646 -2.02 12.18 20.18
C ALA A 646 -2.40 11.63 18.78
N ASN A 647 -3.56 12.03 18.24
CA ASN A 647 -4.01 11.69 16.89
C ASN A 647 -3.31 12.50 15.78
N GLN A 648 -2.84 13.72 16.05
CA GLN A 648 -2.14 14.62 15.13
C GLN A 648 -0.68 14.22 14.85
N LEU A 649 -0.14 13.21 15.55
CA LEU A 649 1.26 12.78 15.45
C LEU A 649 1.66 12.13 14.10
N HIS A 650 0.73 11.95 13.16
CA HIS A 650 1.07 11.79 11.74
C HIS A 650 1.24 13.17 11.10
N LEU A 651 2.42 13.76 11.28
CA LEU A 651 2.73 15.15 10.94
C LEU A 651 3.95 15.27 10.00
N ARG A 652 4.23 16.47 9.49
CA ARG A 652 5.50 16.89 8.88
C ARG A 652 5.93 18.18 9.59
N MET A 653 7.10 18.19 10.22
CA MET A 653 7.70 19.39 10.83
C MET A 653 8.66 20.02 9.83
N LEU A 654 8.59 21.34 9.70
CA LEU A 654 9.39 22.13 8.77
C LEU A 654 9.88 23.38 9.55
N LEU A 655 11.18 23.47 9.78
CA LEU A 655 11.81 24.57 10.49
C LEU A 655 12.56 25.45 9.48
N ASP A 656 12.24 26.74 9.46
CA ASP A 656 12.86 27.73 8.59
C ASP A 656 13.27 28.96 9.39
N THR A 657 14.57 29.12 9.60
CA THR A 657 15.20 30.21 10.36
C THR A 657 14.62 30.40 11.77
N ASP A 658 13.53 31.17 11.92
CA ASP A 658 12.83 31.44 13.18
C ASP A 658 11.32 31.10 13.13
N GLN A 659 10.88 30.30 12.15
CA GLN A 659 9.51 29.82 12.00
C GLN A 659 9.45 28.30 12.05
N LEU A 660 8.69 27.75 13.00
CA LEU A 660 8.36 26.33 13.05
C LEU A 660 6.96 26.12 12.47
N MET A 661 6.89 25.41 11.34
CA MET A 661 5.65 24.85 10.81
C MET A 661 5.49 23.39 11.22
N VAL A 662 4.26 23.03 11.55
CA VAL A 662 3.84 21.63 11.64
C VAL A 662 2.58 21.46 10.82
N VAL A 663 2.66 20.68 9.75
CA VAL A 663 1.44 20.19 9.08
C VAL A 663 1.09 18.85 9.70
N ALA A 664 0.07 18.84 10.56
CA ALA A 664 -0.42 17.66 11.25
C ALA A 664 -1.62 17.09 10.51
N ARG A 665 -1.68 15.77 10.34
CA ARG A 665 -2.87 15.12 9.76
C ARG A 665 -3.98 15.06 10.81
N ARG A 666 -5.15 15.58 10.45
CA ARG A 666 -6.38 15.48 11.23
C ARG A 666 -7.01 14.10 11.06
N SER A 667 -7.81 13.70 12.04
CA SER A 667 -8.48 12.40 12.10
C SER A 667 -9.60 12.23 11.06
N ASP A 668 -10.14 13.32 10.52
CA ASP A 668 -11.06 13.34 9.37
C ASP A 668 -10.35 13.18 8.01
N LEU A 669 -9.03 12.89 8.03
CA LEU A 669 -8.10 12.84 6.90
C LEU A 669 -7.64 14.20 6.35
N GLY A 670 -8.16 15.33 6.85
CA GLY A 670 -7.68 16.67 6.54
C GLY A 670 -6.33 17.00 7.18
N PHE A 671 -5.94 18.27 7.18
CA PHE A 671 -4.69 18.72 7.81
C PHE A 671 -4.87 20.02 8.60
N ASP A 672 -4.13 20.15 9.69
CA ASP A 672 -3.88 21.42 10.38
C ASP A 672 -2.51 21.93 9.96
N LEU A 673 -2.41 23.20 9.55
CA LEU A 673 -1.15 23.92 9.52
C LEU A 673 -1.02 24.71 10.83
N HIS A 674 -0.18 24.21 11.73
CA HIS A 674 0.31 24.99 12.86
C HIS A 674 1.53 25.79 12.43
N ARG A 675 1.58 27.08 12.76
CA ARG A 675 2.75 27.95 12.63
C ARG A 675 3.09 28.52 13.99
N LEU A 676 4.36 28.46 14.37
CA LEU A 676 4.89 29.04 15.59
C LEU A 676 6.08 29.93 15.25
N ASP A 677 5.91 31.22 15.49
CA ASP A 677 7.00 32.19 15.42
C ASP A 677 7.92 32.04 16.66
N LEU A 678 9.21 31.78 16.43
CA LEU A 678 10.16 31.46 17.50
C LEU A 678 10.75 32.71 18.16
N HIS A 679 10.46 33.92 17.69
CA HIS A 679 10.85 35.14 18.38
C HIS A 679 9.73 35.63 19.30
N THR A 680 8.55 35.88 18.74
CA THR A 680 7.36 36.43 19.41
C THR A 680 6.57 35.37 20.20
N GLN A 681 6.80 34.08 19.93
CA GLN A 681 6.03 32.95 20.46
C GLN A 681 4.54 32.99 20.07
N GLN A 682 4.18 33.68 18.98
CA GLN A 682 2.82 33.62 18.45
C GLN A 682 2.60 32.30 17.71
N ALA A 683 1.67 31.50 18.23
CA ALA A 683 1.16 30.30 17.57
C ALA A 683 -0.13 30.61 16.82
N THR A 684 -0.22 30.18 15.56
CA THR A 684 -1.47 30.18 14.78
C THR A 684 -1.75 28.76 14.29
N THR A 685 -3.03 28.39 14.21
CA THR A 685 -3.46 27.13 13.59
C THR A 685 -4.46 27.47 12.49
N GLN A 686 -4.20 26.98 11.28
CA GLN A 686 -5.04 27.14 10.11
C GLN A 686 -5.47 25.75 9.65
N ILE A 687 -6.77 25.48 9.66
CA ILE A 687 -7.32 24.26 9.07
C ILE A 687 -7.15 24.34 7.55
N LEU A 688 -6.54 23.31 6.98
CA LEU A 688 -6.42 23.11 5.55
C LEU A 688 -7.63 22.29 5.10
N SER A 689 -8.38 22.84 4.15
CA SER A 689 -9.61 22.23 3.63
C SER A 689 -9.36 20.87 2.98
N GLN A 690 -10.37 20.01 2.95
CA GLN A 690 -10.32 18.76 2.17
C GLN A 690 -10.37 19.11 0.68
N GLY A 691 -9.20 19.45 0.13
CA GLY A 691 -9.02 19.78 -1.27
C GLY A 691 -7.58 20.13 -1.63
N THR A 692 -6.82 20.72 -0.70
CA THR A 692 -5.37 20.84 -0.83
C THR A 692 -4.75 19.47 -0.57
N LEU A 693 -4.46 18.70 -1.64
CA LEU A 693 -4.04 17.30 -1.56
C LEU A 693 -2.55 17.16 -1.21
N PHE A 694 -2.17 17.75 -0.07
CA PHE A 694 -0.85 17.60 0.54
C PHE A 694 -0.59 16.14 0.89
N SER A 695 0.27 15.48 0.12
CA SER A 695 1.05 14.40 0.72
C SER A 695 2.12 15.03 1.61
N LEU A 696 2.13 14.67 2.89
CA LEU A 696 3.20 15.08 3.83
C LEU A 696 4.61 14.65 3.36
N ARG A 697 4.69 13.71 2.40
CA ARG A 697 5.92 13.30 1.72
C ARG A 697 6.48 14.35 0.77
N TYR A 698 5.62 15.16 0.15
CA TYR A 698 6.01 16.11 -0.92
C TYR A 698 6.08 17.55 -0.41
N LEU A 699 6.01 17.76 0.90
CA LEU A 699 5.94 19.08 1.54
C LEU A 699 7.31 19.45 2.13
N ASN A 700 7.92 20.50 1.57
CA ASN A 700 9.25 20.98 1.91
C ASN A 700 9.25 22.52 2.03
N VAL A 701 10.08 23.07 2.93
CA VAL A 701 10.32 24.52 3.03
C VAL A 701 11.80 24.80 2.87
N VAL A 702 12.14 25.84 2.12
CA VAL A 702 13.48 26.42 2.04
C VAL A 702 13.34 27.94 1.90
N ASN A 703 14.05 28.72 2.74
CA ASN A 703 14.15 30.19 2.64
C ASN A 703 12.79 30.91 2.46
N GLY A 704 11.87 30.76 3.42
CA GLY A 704 10.54 31.39 3.42
C GLY A 704 9.55 30.83 2.39
N THR A 705 9.97 29.88 1.55
CA THR A 705 9.21 29.34 0.42
C THR A 705 8.76 27.91 0.71
N LEU A 706 7.46 27.68 0.69
CA LEU A 706 6.85 26.35 0.72
C LEU A 706 6.81 25.78 -0.70
N VAL A 707 7.46 24.64 -0.91
CA VAL A 707 7.35 23.86 -2.15
C VAL A 707 6.51 22.63 -1.86
N TYR A 708 5.49 22.40 -2.69
CA TYR A 708 4.69 21.19 -2.63
C TYR A 708 4.31 20.66 -4.01
N ARG A 709 4.21 19.34 -4.10
CA ARG A 709 3.41 18.70 -5.16
C ARG A 709 1.95 18.83 -4.76
N ASP A 710 1.17 19.58 -5.53
CA ASP A 710 -0.27 19.43 -5.45
C ASP A 710 -0.65 18.14 -6.20
N ASN A 711 -1.59 17.38 -5.64
CA ASN A 711 -2.01 16.11 -6.24
C ASN A 711 -3.52 15.94 -6.52
N PRO A 712 -4.34 17.00 -6.71
CA PRO A 712 -5.44 16.91 -7.63
C PRO A 712 -4.91 17.05 -9.06
N PRO A 713 -5.53 16.39 -10.04
CA PRO A 713 -5.63 16.99 -11.35
C PRO A 713 -6.62 18.15 -11.24
N GLU A 714 -6.16 19.36 -11.54
CA GLU A 714 -6.94 20.62 -11.41
C GLU A 714 -8.21 20.70 -12.29
N ASN A 715 -8.59 19.63 -13.01
CA ASN A 715 -9.81 19.52 -13.82
C ASN A 715 -10.50 18.16 -13.61
N SER A 716 -10.64 17.73 -12.35
CA SER A 716 -11.47 16.56 -12.00
C SER A 716 -12.94 16.79 -12.40
N LYS A 717 -13.61 15.75 -12.93
CA LYS A 717 -14.97 15.84 -13.51
C LYS A 717 -15.94 14.91 -12.80
N ILE A 718 -17.16 15.38 -12.57
CA ILE A 718 -18.28 14.54 -12.11
C ILE A 718 -19.07 14.08 -13.34
N VAL A 719 -19.30 12.77 -13.44
CA VAL A 719 -20.06 12.13 -14.51
C VAL A 719 -21.18 11.24 -13.96
N ARG A 720 -22.22 11.01 -14.76
CA ARG A 720 -23.27 10.00 -14.58
C ARG A 720 -23.24 9.02 -15.74
N PHE A 721 -23.47 7.74 -15.51
CA PHE A 721 -23.50 6.71 -16.56
C PHE A 721 -24.93 6.27 -16.89
N GLU A 722 -25.18 5.92 -18.14
CA GLU A 722 -26.41 5.24 -18.57
C GLU A 722 -26.21 3.71 -18.49
N GLY A 723 -26.38 3.16 -17.28
CA GLY A 723 -26.24 1.73 -16.98
C GLY A 723 -25.04 1.38 -16.09
N THR A 724 -24.92 0.10 -15.72
CA THR A 724 -23.89 -0.42 -14.82
C THR A 724 -22.50 -0.39 -15.49
N PRO A 725 -21.51 0.38 -14.97
CA PRO A 725 -20.24 0.61 -15.70
C PRO A 725 -19.24 -0.57 -15.77
N PHE A 726 -19.64 -1.79 -15.39
CA PHE A 726 -18.74 -2.90 -15.04
C PHE A 726 -19.15 -4.26 -15.62
N VAL A 727 -20.01 -4.25 -16.65
CA VAL A 727 -20.45 -5.46 -17.36
C VAL A 727 -19.52 -5.74 -18.54
N HIS A 728 -18.58 -6.66 -18.35
CA HIS A 728 -18.20 -7.59 -19.42
C HIS A 728 -19.21 -8.75 -19.42
N GLN A 729 -19.53 -9.26 -20.62
CA GLN A 729 -20.17 -10.57 -20.82
C GLN A 729 -19.12 -11.66 -20.97
#